data_AF-A0A6J7Q9L3-F1
#
_entry.id   AF-A0A6J7Q9L3-F1
#
_cell.length_a   1.000
_cell.length_b   1.000
_cell.length_c   1.000
_cell.angle_alpha   90.00
_cell.angle_beta   90.00
_cell.angle_gamma   90.00
#
_symmetry.space_group_name_H-M   'P 1'
#
loop_
_entity.id
_entity.type
_entity.pdbx_description
1 polymer ?
#
loop_
_entity_poly.entity_id
_entity_poly.type
_entity_poly.pdbx_seq_one_letter_code
_entity_poly.pdbx_strand_id
1 'polypeptide(L)'
;MGNIDTDSTLNTYHQWTMGLLDDSQIKQVWLSETVKLSPSDFSNGVKAIYLRDGKSAYWVEYRRKIPNVNYEAGLAIFRLDPPPVASVVSPNPEDLSQSEFTQSLGIDLWMVNLDSYTYVLGKTSGSLTNTTAKTYSGNISISAVASADGAAVTINRIPDTTPPAVPTLGALNQWRYPDFEIIPHGYEDGETAIASFQAQIDGVVTDLPASVTENWAPTVLNPFKAPPTVHIRDLPEGDYSISIRAIDIAGNKSAWTPAVKITIDRGRPVVTSDFETAALVDGQYSVKWTGAKDTGSGLCATNLVNEDGFITQKSTAKTAPAFLVSPTIPLSTTAQVFDCLGNGLTGDITIKSSIALASKASKTGKWSAAPTVYGPGAIKCTGKCVASFLQTGKFSIVAGAGSAVVTTGTTTVATIANSTAAKLRIGASLNFNKEKKVIRITGSNFVLLGIATASGSFTNVTNLDRTPPALDTSLTDPKQLALSALGFNATDFSQEWTVLPMARGTTLDDPSLDLCSSVYPSEKDRMERRQIAVTKPGSPFAFLSTEVVKYSSVAAAQAARSELAKALAQCTIDKGFKDAAGAMIPYTFNALPTIPTGVVAEDSRVFVNAQIDSGPGARQLLGFYQFTGATFTGLYVMTSSETPFTEDQVKRWLNVAALMAARLSGKSA
;
A
#
# COMPACT_ATOMS: atom_id res chain seq x y z
N MET A 1 36.18 30.86 -2.71
CA MET A 1 36.68 32.24 -2.50
C MET A 1 38.20 32.23 -2.64
N GLY A 2 38.75 32.92 -3.63
CA GLY A 2 40.20 33.02 -3.85
C GLY A 2 40.53 33.57 -5.23
N ASN A 3 40.92 34.85 -5.30
CA ASN A 3 41.33 35.60 -6.47
C ASN A 3 42.86 35.53 -6.65
N ILE A 4 43.41 34.32 -6.48
CA ILE A 4 44.83 33.98 -6.58
C ILE A 4 44.93 32.78 -7.52
N ASP A 5 45.83 32.84 -8.50
CA ASP A 5 46.15 31.71 -9.37
C ASP A 5 46.90 30.64 -8.54
N THR A 6 46.40 29.40 -8.50
CA THR A 6 47.00 28.33 -7.67
C THR A 6 47.31 27.09 -8.49
N ASP A 7 48.59 26.66 -8.51
CA ASP A 7 49.05 25.41 -9.14
C ASP A 7 48.84 24.16 -8.26
N SER A 8 48.00 24.23 -7.22
CA SER A 8 47.83 23.10 -6.28
C SER A 8 46.81 22.08 -6.77
N THR A 9 47.14 20.78 -6.62
CA THR A 9 46.18 19.69 -6.83
C THR A 9 44.95 19.85 -5.93
N LEU A 10 43.77 19.50 -6.44
CA LEU A 10 42.55 19.35 -5.63
C LEU A 10 42.85 18.53 -4.36
N ASN A 11 42.23 18.84 -3.23
CA ASN A 11 42.39 17.98 -2.05
C ASN A 11 41.76 16.60 -2.30
N THR A 12 42.20 15.61 -1.53
CA THR A 12 41.79 14.22 -1.70
C THR A 12 40.30 13.99 -1.41
N TYR A 13 39.64 14.81 -0.58
CA TYR A 13 38.19 14.71 -0.40
C TYR A 13 37.45 15.10 -1.68
N HIS A 14 37.81 16.23 -2.30
CA HIS A 14 37.21 16.65 -3.57
C HIS A 14 37.49 15.65 -4.69
N GLN A 15 38.72 15.15 -4.79
CA GLN A 15 39.06 14.09 -5.74
C GLN A 15 38.16 12.85 -5.54
N TRP A 16 37.92 12.43 -4.30
CA TRP A 16 37.00 11.33 -3.99
C TRP A 16 35.56 11.64 -4.40
N THR A 17 35.02 12.80 -4.02
CA THR A 17 33.64 13.19 -4.41
C THR A 17 33.45 13.31 -5.93
N MET A 18 34.53 13.57 -6.68
CA MET A 18 34.54 13.65 -8.14
C MET A 18 34.79 12.29 -8.81
N GLY A 19 34.96 11.20 -8.05
CA GLY A 19 35.26 9.87 -8.58
C GLY A 19 36.68 9.71 -9.12
N LEU A 20 37.61 10.59 -8.73
CA LEU A 20 39.04 10.53 -9.09
C LEU A 20 39.87 9.73 -8.08
N LEU A 21 39.31 9.41 -6.91
CA LEU A 21 39.87 8.51 -5.92
C LEU A 21 38.83 7.44 -5.56
N ASP A 22 39.26 6.19 -5.50
CA ASP A 22 38.42 5.06 -5.09
C ASP A 22 38.31 4.96 -3.56
N ASP A 23 37.19 4.42 -3.06
CA ASP A 23 36.99 4.11 -1.64
C ASP A 23 38.12 3.26 -1.05
N SER A 24 38.74 2.39 -1.86
CA SER A 24 39.88 1.55 -1.45
C SER A 24 41.13 2.35 -1.05
N GLN A 25 41.22 3.60 -1.50
CA GLN A 25 42.32 4.51 -1.18
C GLN A 25 42.04 5.35 0.08
N ILE A 26 40.89 5.16 0.73
CA ILE A 26 40.52 5.89 1.94
C ILE A 26 40.40 4.92 3.10
N LYS A 27 41.12 5.20 4.18
CA LYS A 27 41.10 4.37 5.39
C LYS A 27 40.15 4.99 6.41
N GLN A 28 39.06 4.29 6.72
CA GLN A 28 38.21 4.61 7.86
C GLN A 28 38.86 4.09 9.13
N VAL A 29 39.01 4.96 10.13
CA VAL A 29 39.65 4.63 11.40
C VAL A 29 38.67 4.83 12.54
N TRP A 30 38.18 3.72 13.08
CA TRP A 30 37.19 3.68 14.16
C TRP A 30 37.80 3.47 15.54
N LEU A 31 38.99 2.85 15.59
CA LEU A 31 39.75 2.56 16.82
C LEU A 31 41.15 3.19 16.73
N SER A 32 41.88 3.23 17.84
CA SER A 32 43.27 3.69 17.83
C SER A 32 44.13 2.76 16.96
N GLU A 33 44.76 3.31 15.92
CA GLU A 33 45.64 2.57 15.02
C GLU A 33 46.67 3.49 14.36
N THR A 34 47.71 2.89 13.77
CA THR A 34 48.70 3.59 12.95
C THR A 34 48.49 3.22 11.48
N VAL A 35 48.28 4.24 10.64
CA VAL A 35 48.02 4.10 9.21
C VAL A 35 49.20 4.67 8.42
N LYS A 36 49.67 3.92 7.40
CA LYS A 36 50.62 4.47 6.42
C LYS A 36 49.87 5.28 5.37
N LEU A 37 50.04 6.60 5.41
CA LEU A 37 49.37 7.56 4.53
C LEU A 37 50.33 8.00 3.42
N SER A 38 49.93 7.81 2.17
CA SER A 38 50.71 8.20 0.99
C SER A 38 50.50 9.68 0.68
N PRO A 39 51.47 10.39 0.08
CA PRO A 39 51.32 11.80 -0.28
C PRO A 39 50.12 12.03 -1.19
N SER A 40 49.40 13.15 -0.99
CA SER A 40 48.16 13.51 -1.69
C SER A 40 48.28 13.61 -3.22
N ASP A 41 49.49 13.69 -3.76
CA ASP A 41 49.80 13.78 -5.19
C ASP A 41 50.27 12.45 -5.84
N PHE A 42 50.39 11.37 -5.08
CA PHE A 42 50.75 10.04 -5.62
C PHE A 42 49.54 9.30 -6.23
N SER A 43 49.74 8.41 -7.21
CA SER A 43 48.61 7.69 -7.82
C SER A 43 48.08 6.51 -6.98
N ASN A 44 48.90 5.94 -6.11
CA ASN A 44 48.61 4.70 -5.38
C ASN A 44 48.74 4.85 -3.86
N GLY A 45 48.21 3.86 -3.13
CA GLY A 45 48.27 3.77 -1.67
C GLY A 45 47.07 4.40 -0.99
N VAL A 46 47.02 4.33 0.35
CA VAL A 46 46.01 5.04 1.15
C VAL A 46 46.33 6.53 1.08
N LYS A 47 45.37 7.33 0.62
CA LYS A 47 45.50 8.75 0.30
C LYS A 47 44.90 9.66 1.37
N ALA A 48 43.88 9.15 2.05
CA ALA A 48 43.19 9.88 3.08
C ALA A 48 42.78 8.96 4.23
N ILE A 49 42.58 9.58 5.39
CA ILE A 49 41.99 8.96 6.56
C ILE A 49 40.69 9.66 6.88
N TYR A 50 39.62 8.87 7.01
CA TYR A 50 38.33 9.34 7.49
C TYR A 50 38.19 9.05 8.98
N LEU A 51 37.78 10.07 9.75
CA LEU A 51 37.57 9.99 11.19
C LEU A 51 36.21 10.57 11.56
N ARG A 52 35.42 9.83 12.33
CA ARG A 52 34.22 10.35 13.02
C ARG A 52 34.53 10.63 14.48
N ASP A 53 34.02 11.75 14.98
CA ASP A 53 34.13 12.22 16.36
C ASP A 53 32.79 12.85 16.77
N GLY A 54 31.90 12.02 17.33
CA GLY A 54 30.54 12.42 17.62
C GLY A 54 29.77 12.82 16.34
N LYS A 55 29.18 14.01 16.36
CA LYS A 55 28.43 14.56 15.22
C LYS A 55 29.33 15.27 14.19
N SER A 56 30.65 15.13 14.28
CA SER A 56 31.61 15.73 13.37
C SER A 56 32.42 14.66 12.65
N ALA A 57 32.84 14.99 11.44
CA ALA A 57 33.67 14.13 10.61
C ALA A 57 34.88 14.89 10.10
N TYR A 58 36.02 14.20 10.06
CA TYR A 58 37.30 14.75 9.65
C TYR A 58 37.91 13.92 8.53
N TRP A 59 38.61 14.62 7.65
CA TRP A 59 39.36 14.07 6.54
C TRP A 59 40.82 14.50 6.64
N VAL A 60 41.71 13.54 6.74
CA VAL A 60 43.14 13.77 6.94
C VAL A 60 43.90 13.32 5.70
N GLU A 61 44.69 14.22 5.12
CA GLU A 61 45.59 13.90 4.01
C GLU A 61 47.03 14.29 4.36
N TYR A 62 48.01 13.58 3.79
CA TYR A 62 49.42 13.93 3.93
C TYR A 62 49.90 14.73 2.73
N ARG A 63 50.49 15.90 2.97
CA ARG A 63 51.11 16.72 1.94
C ARG A 63 52.62 16.74 2.16
N ARG A 64 53.36 16.37 1.12
CA ARG A 64 54.83 16.53 1.08
C ARG A 64 55.18 17.99 0.77
N LYS A 65 56.41 18.40 1.09
CA LYS A 65 56.93 19.70 0.67
C LYS A 65 57.09 19.73 -0.85
N ILE A 66 56.52 20.74 -1.51
CA ILE A 66 56.63 20.97 -2.95
C ILE A 66 57.51 22.20 -3.19
N PRO A 67 58.40 22.21 -4.21
CA PRO A 67 59.18 23.39 -4.56
C PRO A 67 58.26 24.60 -4.83
N ASN A 68 58.68 25.80 -4.40
CA ASN A 68 57.99 27.08 -4.61
C ASN A 68 56.65 27.26 -3.88
N VAL A 69 56.35 26.42 -2.87
CA VAL A 69 55.20 26.61 -1.98
C VAL A 69 55.67 26.81 -0.53
N ASN A 70 55.04 27.74 0.19
CA ASN A 70 55.49 28.21 1.51
C ASN A 70 55.10 27.30 2.70
N TYR A 71 54.59 26.09 2.49
CA TYR A 71 54.20 25.16 3.57
C TYR A 71 55.19 24.00 3.73
N GLU A 72 55.30 23.46 4.94
CA GLU A 72 56.17 22.32 5.26
C GLU A 72 55.46 20.96 5.06
N ALA A 73 56.20 19.85 5.01
CA ALA A 73 55.57 18.54 4.91
C ALA A 73 54.77 18.21 6.19
N GLY A 74 53.54 17.70 6.05
CA GLY A 74 52.68 17.38 7.19
C GLY A 74 51.26 17.00 6.81
N LEU A 75 50.38 16.91 7.81
CA LEU A 75 48.97 16.60 7.63
C LEU A 75 48.16 17.87 7.34
N ALA A 76 47.29 17.82 6.35
CA ALA A 76 46.17 18.74 6.21
C ALA A 76 44.91 18.04 6.71
N ILE A 77 44.16 18.72 7.58
CA ILE A 77 42.98 18.15 8.25
C ILE A 77 41.78 19.02 7.92
N PHE A 78 40.79 18.42 7.28
CA PHE A 78 39.52 19.04 6.97
C PHE A 78 38.44 18.51 7.89
N ARG A 79 37.51 19.38 8.26
CA ARG A 79 36.25 19.04 8.89
C ARG A 79 35.16 19.10 7.82
N LEU A 80 34.33 18.06 7.79
CA LEU A 80 33.38 17.80 6.70
C LEU A 80 31.95 18.22 7.05
N ASP A 81 31.59 18.33 8.33
CA ASP A 81 30.27 18.78 8.71
C ASP A 81 30.05 20.26 8.32
N PRO A 82 28.86 20.60 7.81
CA PRO A 82 28.57 21.97 7.40
C PRO A 82 28.59 22.91 8.60
N PRO A 83 28.93 24.19 8.38
CA PRO A 83 28.91 25.18 9.45
C PRO A 83 27.48 25.35 9.98
N PRO A 84 27.29 25.62 11.28
CA PRO A 84 25.99 26.09 11.75
C PRO A 84 25.63 27.40 11.02
N VAL A 85 24.36 27.61 10.68
CA VAL A 85 23.90 28.84 10.01
C VAL A 85 24.29 30.08 10.79
N ALA A 86 24.32 30.00 12.13
CA ALA A 86 24.78 31.07 13.01
C ALA A 86 26.24 31.52 12.82
N SER A 87 27.08 30.71 12.15
CA SER A 87 28.47 31.05 11.83
C SER A 87 28.66 31.64 10.42
N VAL A 88 27.59 31.71 9.62
CA VAL A 88 27.61 32.31 8.29
C VAL A 88 27.62 33.83 8.43
N VAL A 89 28.70 34.47 7.97
CA VAL A 89 28.78 35.93 7.86
C VAL A 89 28.47 36.31 6.41
N SER A 90 27.22 36.69 6.14
CA SER A 90 26.76 37.08 4.79
C SER A 90 26.41 38.57 4.72
N PRO A 91 26.72 39.26 3.60
CA PRO A 91 26.16 40.58 3.31
C PRO A 91 24.62 40.58 3.16
N ASN A 92 24.02 39.41 2.94
CA ASN A 92 22.57 39.23 2.81
C ASN A 92 21.95 38.77 4.14
N PRO A 93 21.07 39.57 4.77
CA PRO A 93 20.46 39.23 6.07
C PRO A 93 19.59 37.96 6.05
N GLU A 94 19.02 37.60 4.90
CA GLU A 94 18.15 36.42 4.72
C GLU A 94 18.90 35.09 4.96
N ASP A 95 20.22 35.08 4.74
CA ASP A 95 21.07 33.89 4.92
C ASP A 95 21.21 33.49 6.40
N LEU A 96 20.95 34.41 7.34
CA LEU A 96 20.99 34.16 8.78
C LEU A 96 19.70 33.53 9.33
N SER A 97 18.62 33.54 8.54
CA SER A 97 17.30 33.00 8.90
C SER A 97 16.96 31.67 8.22
N GLN A 98 17.90 31.10 7.46
CA GLN A 98 17.69 29.84 6.76
C GLN A 98 17.74 28.64 7.71
N SER A 99 17.14 27.53 7.28
CA SER A 99 17.24 26.25 7.97
C SER A 99 18.69 25.77 8.01
N GLU A 100 19.05 25.03 9.06
CA GLU A 100 20.37 24.39 9.16
C GLU A 100 20.69 23.51 7.94
N PHE A 101 21.96 23.47 7.59
CA PHE A 101 22.43 22.67 6.45
C PHE A 101 22.21 21.17 6.70
N THR A 102 21.87 20.45 5.63
CA THR A 102 21.73 18.99 5.69
C THR A 102 23.09 18.31 5.86
N GLN A 103 23.12 17.10 6.43
CA GLN A 103 24.34 16.29 6.55
C GLN A 103 24.75 15.58 5.25
N SER A 104 24.15 15.94 4.11
CA SER A 104 24.53 15.42 2.80
C SER A 104 26.00 15.74 2.50
N LEU A 105 26.63 14.94 1.64
CA LEU A 105 27.99 15.25 1.19
C LEU A 105 28.02 16.61 0.48
N GLY A 106 28.68 17.58 1.10
CA GLY A 106 28.89 18.91 0.56
C GLY A 106 30.29 19.07 -0.04
N ILE A 107 30.47 20.15 -0.81
CA ILE A 107 31.77 20.57 -1.33
C ILE A 107 32.50 21.53 -0.39
N ASP A 108 31.80 22.10 0.60
CA ASP A 108 32.37 23.04 1.55
C ASP A 108 33.05 22.28 2.69
N LEU A 109 34.33 22.60 2.92
CA LEU A 109 35.18 21.97 3.93
C LEU A 109 35.83 23.06 4.77
N TRP A 110 36.12 22.74 6.03
CA TRP A 110 36.86 23.65 6.92
C TRP A 110 38.20 23.05 7.26
N MET A 111 39.29 23.70 6.87
CA MET A 111 40.62 23.25 7.26
C MET A 111 40.93 23.69 8.69
N VAL A 112 41.17 22.74 9.59
CA VAL A 112 41.18 23.00 11.05
C VAL A 112 42.57 23.18 11.64
N ASN A 113 43.64 22.89 10.90
CA ASN A 113 45.02 22.95 11.39
C ASN A 113 45.78 24.22 10.91
N LEU A 114 45.11 25.37 10.94
CA LEU A 114 45.60 26.65 10.43
C LEU A 114 46.36 27.52 11.46
N ASP A 115 46.58 27.03 12.68
CA ASP A 115 47.05 27.86 13.81
C ASP A 115 48.35 28.66 13.56
N SER A 116 49.23 28.16 12.68
CA SER A 116 50.46 28.86 12.30
C SER A 116 50.35 29.67 11.00
N TYR A 117 49.28 29.47 10.22
CA TYR A 117 49.10 30.06 8.89
C TYR A 117 48.40 31.41 8.97
N THR A 118 49.05 32.45 8.45
CA THR A 118 48.53 33.81 8.44
C THR A 118 48.52 34.37 7.03
N TYR A 119 47.47 35.12 6.70
CA TYR A 119 47.37 35.90 5.47
C TYR A 119 47.23 37.38 5.83
N VAL A 120 48.30 38.14 5.61
CA VAL A 120 48.36 39.56 5.97
C VAL A 120 48.94 40.34 4.79
N LEU A 121 48.23 41.38 4.36
CA LEU A 121 48.68 42.30 3.30
C LEU A 121 49.09 41.59 1.98
N GLY A 122 48.32 40.59 1.55
CA GLY A 122 48.60 39.86 0.32
C GLY A 122 49.74 38.85 0.41
N LYS A 123 50.26 38.58 1.61
CA LYS A 123 51.34 37.61 1.86
C LYS A 123 50.89 36.52 2.81
N THR A 124 51.25 35.29 2.49
CA THR A 124 51.04 34.10 3.33
C THR A 124 52.29 33.82 4.15
N SER A 125 52.15 33.46 5.43
CA SER A 125 53.26 32.97 6.27
C SER A 125 52.80 31.81 7.15
N GLY A 126 53.72 30.93 7.54
CA GLY A 126 53.41 29.70 8.29
C GLY A 126 53.02 28.52 7.43
N SER A 127 52.59 27.42 8.05
CA SER A 127 52.28 26.16 7.35
C SER A 127 50.80 25.82 7.38
N LEU A 128 50.28 25.37 6.23
CA LEU A 128 48.95 24.78 6.07
C LEU A 128 48.86 23.34 6.59
N THR A 129 49.99 22.78 7.01
CA THR A 129 50.12 21.40 7.47
C THR A 129 50.71 21.35 8.88
N ASN A 130 50.39 20.30 9.63
CA ASN A 130 50.98 20.05 10.94
C ASN A 130 51.29 18.56 11.11
N THR A 131 52.25 18.20 11.95
CA THR A 131 52.56 16.80 12.29
C THR A 131 51.76 16.31 13.49
N THR A 132 51.10 17.20 14.23
CA THR A 132 50.21 16.85 15.34
C THR A 132 48.93 17.67 15.30
N ALA A 133 47.81 17.06 15.69
CA ALA A 133 46.54 17.74 15.85
C ALA A 133 45.66 17.05 16.88
N LYS A 134 44.66 17.78 17.38
CA LYS A 134 43.54 17.21 18.13
C LYS A 134 42.24 17.66 17.50
N THR A 135 41.22 16.82 17.55
CA THR A 135 39.87 17.23 17.17
C THR A 135 39.31 18.22 18.18
N TYR A 136 38.21 18.90 17.83
CA TYR A 136 37.62 19.93 18.66
C TYR A 136 37.16 19.39 20.02
N SER A 137 36.65 18.15 20.07
CA SER A 137 36.28 17.48 21.32
C SER A 137 37.49 17.18 22.22
N GLY A 138 38.68 17.07 21.63
CA GLY A 138 39.88 16.56 22.30
C GLY A 138 39.96 15.03 22.39
N ASN A 139 38.94 14.30 21.92
CA ASN A 139 38.84 12.84 22.03
C ASN A 139 39.76 12.09 21.05
N ILE A 140 40.14 12.74 19.96
CA ILE A 140 41.05 12.17 18.96
C ILE A 140 42.31 13.03 18.91
N SER A 141 43.46 12.39 19.09
CA SER A 141 44.76 12.98 18.81
C SER A 141 45.42 12.28 17.64
N ILE A 142 46.01 13.08 16.76
CA ILE A 142 46.62 12.65 15.51
C ILE A 142 48.08 13.07 15.56
N SER A 143 48.98 12.15 15.25
CA SER A 143 50.41 12.43 15.12
C SER A 143 50.96 11.76 13.87
N ALA A 144 51.90 12.40 13.20
CA ALA A 144 52.50 11.90 11.98
C ALA A 144 54.03 11.93 12.04
N VAL A 145 54.64 10.83 11.62
CA VAL A 145 56.08 10.73 11.35
C VAL A 145 56.27 10.69 9.84
N ALA A 146 56.80 11.77 9.27
CA ALA A 146 57.06 11.89 7.85
C ALA A 146 58.18 10.92 7.39
N SER A 147 58.06 10.45 6.15
CA SER A 147 59.05 9.65 5.43
C SER A 147 59.11 10.10 3.97
N ALA A 148 60.08 9.60 3.20
CA ALA A 148 60.25 9.96 1.79
C ALA A 148 59.02 9.60 0.93
N ASP A 149 58.32 8.51 1.28
CA ASP A 149 57.23 7.94 0.48
C ASP A 149 55.84 8.09 1.14
N GLY A 150 55.71 8.94 2.17
CA GLY A 150 54.46 9.13 2.91
C GLY A 150 54.66 9.50 4.38
N ALA A 151 53.66 9.24 5.21
CA ALA A 151 53.73 9.42 6.66
C ALA A 151 53.13 8.21 7.40
N ALA A 152 53.74 7.84 8.52
CA ALA A 152 53.11 6.96 9.50
C ALA A 152 52.24 7.83 10.42
N VAL A 153 50.92 7.73 10.28
CA VAL A 153 49.95 8.53 11.02
C VAL A 153 49.35 7.70 12.14
N THR A 154 49.65 8.05 13.39
CA THR A 154 49.09 7.42 14.58
C THR A 154 47.89 8.22 15.05
N ILE A 155 46.75 7.53 15.14
CA ILE A 155 45.49 8.06 15.64
C ILE A 155 45.24 7.42 17.00
N ASN A 156 45.19 8.25 18.04
CA ASN A 156 44.80 7.81 19.37
C ASN A 156 43.43 8.38 19.69
N ARG A 157 42.47 7.49 19.91
CA ARG A 157 41.11 7.78 20.36
C ARG A 157 41.00 7.47 21.85
N ILE A 158 40.23 8.29 22.58
CA ILE A 158 39.70 7.87 23.88
C ILE A 158 38.77 6.67 23.63
N PRO A 159 38.90 5.55 24.38
CA PRO A 159 38.02 4.41 24.21
C PRO A 159 36.55 4.81 24.37
N ASP A 160 35.73 4.38 23.42
CA ASP A 160 34.29 4.54 23.50
C ASP A 160 33.72 3.56 24.53
N THR A 161 33.11 4.10 25.58
CA THR A 161 32.42 3.33 26.62
C THR A 161 30.93 3.64 26.70
N THR A 162 30.43 4.48 25.77
CA THR A 162 29.04 4.91 25.74
C THR A 162 28.25 3.89 24.93
N PRO A 163 27.21 3.27 25.49
CA PRO A 163 26.36 2.40 24.68
C PRO A 163 25.55 3.19 23.64
N PRO A 164 25.28 2.59 22.47
CA PRO A 164 24.39 3.19 21.49
C PRO A 164 22.97 3.36 22.02
N ALA A 165 22.21 4.25 21.39
CA ALA A 165 20.82 4.48 21.74
C ALA A 165 19.98 3.21 21.54
N VAL A 166 18.89 3.08 22.31
CA VAL A 166 17.96 1.96 22.17
C VAL A 166 17.33 2.02 20.77
N PRO A 167 17.40 0.94 19.97
CA PRO A 167 16.75 0.89 18.67
C PRO A 167 15.24 1.15 18.79
N THR A 168 14.68 1.89 17.83
CA THR A 168 13.22 2.02 17.72
C THR A 168 12.72 0.97 16.75
N LEU A 169 11.65 0.25 17.09
CA LEU A 169 11.02 -0.70 16.18
C LEU A 169 10.04 0.03 15.27
N GLY A 170 10.08 -0.29 13.97
CA GLY A 170 9.07 0.14 13.00
C GLY A 170 7.68 -0.35 13.39
N ALA A 171 6.64 0.30 12.89
CA ALA A 171 5.26 0.02 13.28
C ALA A 171 4.87 -1.44 12.97
N LEU A 172 4.55 -2.24 14.00
CA LEU A 172 4.31 -3.68 13.89
C LEU A 172 3.20 -4.04 12.88
N ASN A 173 2.22 -3.17 12.67
CA ASN A 173 1.13 -3.38 11.71
C ASN A 173 1.56 -3.26 10.24
N GLN A 174 2.79 -2.79 9.99
CA GLN A 174 3.42 -2.70 8.68
C GLN A 174 4.40 -3.85 8.41
N TRP A 175 4.62 -4.74 9.38
CA TRP A 175 5.52 -5.87 9.24
C TRP A 175 4.91 -6.94 8.34
N ARG A 176 4.98 -6.70 7.03
CA ARG A 176 4.14 -7.40 6.06
C ARG A 176 4.89 -8.13 4.96
N TYR A 177 6.15 -7.79 4.74
CA TYR A 177 6.94 -8.34 3.66
C TYR A 177 8.39 -8.56 4.12
N PRO A 178 9.11 -9.54 3.54
CA PRO A 178 10.45 -9.91 4.00
C PRO A 178 11.46 -8.75 4.06
N ASP A 179 11.33 -7.78 3.14
CA ASP A 179 12.23 -6.64 2.99
C ASP A 179 11.78 -5.41 3.79
N PHE A 180 10.81 -5.53 4.69
CA PHE A 180 10.43 -4.42 5.56
C PHE A 180 11.55 -4.19 6.59
N GLU A 181 12.09 -2.97 6.63
CA GLU A 181 13.08 -2.55 7.62
C GLU A 181 12.42 -2.41 9.00
N ILE A 182 12.82 -3.26 9.95
CA ILE A 182 12.22 -3.26 11.29
C ILE A 182 12.91 -2.30 12.26
N ILE A 183 14.13 -1.88 11.97
CA ILE A 183 14.89 -0.89 12.76
C ILE A 183 15.18 0.33 11.88
N PRO A 184 14.28 1.33 11.81
CA PRO A 184 14.58 2.58 11.12
C PRO A 184 15.82 3.27 11.70
N HIS A 185 16.51 4.04 10.86
CA HIS A 185 17.65 4.85 11.26
C HIS A 185 17.35 5.80 12.44
N GLY A 186 18.38 6.08 13.26
CA GLY A 186 18.29 7.00 14.40
C GLY A 186 18.85 6.46 15.72
N TYR A 187 19.48 5.28 15.70
CA TYR A 187 20.03 4.59 16.89
C TYR A 187 21.55 4.79 17.10
N GLU A 188 22.23 5.51 16.21
CA GLU A 188 23.67 5.81 16.35
C GLU A 188 23.89 6.84 17.48
N ASP A 189 24.80 6.57 18.42
CA ASP A 189 25.19 7.52 19.49
C ASP A 189 26.08 8.67 19.00
N GLY A 190 26.63 8.55 17.79
CA GLY A 190 27.52 9.54 17.20
C GLY A 190 29.00 9.18 17.31
N GLU A 191 29.40 8.34 18.27
CA GLU A 191 30.81 8.13 18.62
C GLU A 191 31.43 7.00 17.80
N THR A 192 30.70 5.89 17.65
CA THR A 192 31.07 4.78 16.77
C THR A 192 29.89 4.32 15.91
N ALA A 193 30.20 3.69 14.77
CA ALA A 193 29.17 3.11 13.92
C ALA A 193 28.64 1.80 14.54
N ILE A 194 27.39 1.44 14.22
CA ILE A 194 26.83 0.15 14.62
C ILE A 194 27.52 -0.98 13.87
N ALA A 195 27.89 -2.03 14.60
CA ALA A 195 28.50 -3.24 14.05
C ALA A 195 27.48 -4.36 13.83
N SER A 196 26.55 -4.56 14.77
CA SER A 196 25.60 -5.69 14.72
C SER A 196 24.40 -5.49 15.63
N PHE A 197 23.44 -6.42 15.56
CA PHE A 197 22.26 -6.46 16.40
C PHE A 197 22.14 -7.83 17.09
N GLN A 198 21.48 -7.84 18.25
CA GLN A 198 21.04 -9.07 18.91
C GLN A 198 19.54 -9.00 19.17
N ALA A 199 18.87 -10.14 19.04
CA ALA A 199 17.49 -10.33 19.46
C ALA A 199 17.42 -11.23 20.69
N GLN A 200 16.51 -10.91 21.60
CA GLN A 200 16.06 -11.81 22.65
C GLN A 200 14.70 -12.38 22.21
N ILE A 201 14.69 -13.67 21.86
CA ILE A 201 13.53 -14.42 21.37
C ILE A 201 13.07 -15.36 22.47
N ASP A 202 11.89 -15.11 23.05
CA ASP A 202 11.35 -15.84 24.21
C ASP A 202 12.37 -16.02 25.35
N GLY A 203 13.19 -14.99 25.56
CA GLY A 203 14.22 -14.97 26.59
C GLY A 203 15.62 -15.41 26.13
N VAL A 204 15.75 -16.03 24.96
CA VAL A 204 17.02 -16.54 24.40
C VAL A 204 17.69 -15.49 23.51
N VAL A 205 18.95 -15.16 23.80
CA VAL A 205 19.72 -14.18 23.00
C VAL A 205 20.28 -14.85 21.75
N THR A 206 20.03 -14.25 20.59
CA THR A 206 20.46 -14.68 19.26
C THR A 206 21.08 -13.50 18.51
N ASP A 207 22.17 -13.74 17.78
CA ASP A 207 22.76 -12.73 16.89
C ASP A 207 21.89 -12.56 15.64
N LEU A 208 21.65 -11.31 15.24
CA LEU A 208 20.93 -10.98 14.02
C LEU A 208 21.92 -10.54 12.94
N PRO A 209 21.65 -10.84 11.66
CA PRO A 209 22.46 -10.33 10.57
C PRO A 209 22.36 -8.80 10.47
N ALA A 210 23.47 -8.16 10.15
CA ALA A 210 23.55 -6.75 9.82
C ALA A 210 23.26 -6.57 8.32
N SER A 211 21.98 -6.38 7.98
CA SER A 211 21.55 -6.13 6.61
C SER A 211 21.90 -4.70 6.17
N VAL A 212 22.06 -4.47 4.86
CA VAL A 212 22.34 -3.14 4.31
C VAL A 212 21.03 -2.34 4.20
N THR A 213 21.01 -1.08 4.62
CA THR A 213 19.86 -0.21 4.37
C THR A 213 19.75 0.15 2.88
N GLU A 214 18.57 -0.09 2.31
CA GLU A 214 18.22 0.25 0.93
C GLU A 214 17.88 1.74 0.77
N ASN A 215 18.04 2.29 -0.45
CA ASN A 215 17.76 3.70 -0.77
C ASN A 215 18.47 4.73 0.11
N TRP A 216 19.61 4.35 0.68
CA TRP A 216 20.45 5.23 1.48
C TRP A 216 21.25 6.20 0.60
N ALA A 217 21.30 7.46 1.04
CA ALA A 217 22.19 8.48 0.47
C ALA A 217 23.38 8.71 1.42
N PRO A 218 24.62 8.77 0.89
CA PRO A 218 25.80 9.09 1.69
C PRO A 218 25.67 10.39 2.46
N THR A 219 26.15 10.39 3.70
CA THR A 219 26.23 11.57 4.56
C THR A 219 27.66 11.82 4.99
N VAL A 220 27.95 12.99 5.55
CA VAL A 220 29.27 13.29 6.12
C VAL A 220 29.67 12.33 7.25
N LEU A 221 28.69 11.76 7.97
CA LEU A 221 28.90 10.81 9.07
C LEU A 221 29.01 9.35 8.63
N ASN A 222 28.39 9.01 7.50
CA ASN A 222 28.49 7.72 6.85
C ASN A 222 28.70 7.98 5.34
N PRO A 223 29.96 8.17 4.88
CA PRO A 223 30.21 8.51 3.47
C PRO A 223 30.27 7.29 2.54
N PHE A 224 30.60 6.11 3.09
CA PHE A 224 31.05 4.95 2.31
C PHE A 224 30.09 3.77 2.31
N LYS A 225 29.38 3.56 3.42
CA LYS A 225 28.50 2.41 3.62
C LYS A 225 27.25 2.85 4.34
N ALA A 226 26.11 2.32 3.89
CA ALA A 226 24.86 2.46 4.61
C ALA A 226 25.00 1.88 6.03
N PRO A 227 24.40 2.52 7.04
CA PRO A 227 24.30 1.93 8.38
C PRO A 227 23.63 0.55 8.29
N PRO A 228 24.03 -0.41 9.13
CA PRO A 228 23.41 -1.73 9.14
C PRO A 228 22.00 -1.67 9.74
N THR A 229 21.09 -2.48 9.25
CA THR A 229 19.72 -2.60 9.77
C THR A 229 19.30 -4.05 9.89
N VAL A 230 18.07 -4.30 10.34
CA VAL A 230 17.44 -5.62 10.39
C VAL A 230 16.14 -5.57 9.59
N HIS A 231 15.91 -6.60 8.79
CA HIS A 231 14.67 -6.80 8.03
C HIS A 231 13.86 -7.96 8.60
N ILE A 232 12.61 -8.10 8.17
CA ILE A 232 11.76 -9.24 8.56
C ILE A 232 12.36 -10.59 8.14
N ARG A 233 12.99 -10.65 6.94
CA ARG A 233 13.64 -11.87 6.44
C ARG A 233 14.76 -12.40 7.34
N ASP A 234 15.31 -11.52 8.17
CA ASP A 234 16.41 -11.81 9.09
C ASP A 234 15.94 -12.47 10.39
N LEU A 235 14.62 -12.51 10.61
CA LEU A 235 13.99 -13.11 11.79
C LEU A 235 13.56 -14.57 11.52
N PRO A 236 13.59 -15.45 12.55
CA PRO A 236 13.07 -16.81 12.43
C PRO A 236 11.55 -16.85 12.26
N GLU A 237 11.03 -17.88 11.60
CA GLU A 237 9.59 -18.11 11.51
C GLU A 237 9.00 -18.57 12.85
N GLY A 238 7.75 -18.16 13.12
CA GLY A 238 6.98 -18.58 14.28
C GLY A 238 6.34 -17.43 15.06
N ASP A 239 5.70 -17.80 16.16
CA ASP A 239 5.08 -16.88 17.11
C ASP A 239 5.94 -16.78 18.36
N TYR A 240 6.44 -15.58 18.68
CA TYR A 240 7.31 -15.37 19.83
C TYR A 240 7.31 -13.91 20.31
N SER A 241 7.85 -13.70 21.51
CA SER A 241 8.18 -12.37 22.02
C SER A 241 9.59 -11.99 21.61
N ILE A 242 9.77 -10.79 21.08
CA ILE A 242 11.08 -10.25 20.67
C ILE A 242 11.43 -8.93 21.38
N SER A 243 12.70 -8.79 21.76
CA SER A 243 13.36 -7.53 22.07
C SER A 243 14.66 -7.44 21.27
N ILE A 244 15.05 -6.26 20.82
CA ILE A 244 16.28 -6.06 20.03
C ILE A 244 17.22 -5.08 20.74
N ARG A 245 18.53 -5.22 20.55
CA ARG A 245 19.54 -4.24 20.95
C ARG A 245 20.59 -4.07 19.86
N ALA A 246 21.23 -2.90 19.82
CA ALA A 246 22.35 -2.62 18.93
C ALA A 246 23.68 -2.83 19.67
N ILE A 247 24.71 -3.17 18.88
CA ILE A 247 26.10 -3.29 19.33
C ILE A 247 26.97 -2.46 18.39
N ASP A 248 27.75 -1.54 18.94
CA ASP A 248 28.66 -0.70 18.19
C ASP A 248 29.99 -1.42 17.84
N ILE A 249 30.87 -0.75 17.07
CA ILE A 249 32.20 -1.27 16.72
C ILE A 249 33.13 -1.39 17.94
N ALA A 250 32.89 -0.63 19.00
CA ALA A 250 33.63 -0.73 20.26
C ALA A 250 33.18 -1.92 21.14
N GLY A 251 32.03 -2.52 20.83
CA GLY A 251 31.41 -3.63 21.55
C GLY A 251 30.43 -3.21 22.65
N ASN A 252 30.09 -1.92 22.78
CA ASN A 252 29.09 -1.46 23.73
C ASN A 252 27.70 -1.89 23.27
N LYS A 253 26.81 -2.18 24.23
CA LYS A 253 25.49 -2.76 23.97
C LYS A 253 24.40 -1.83 24.48
N SER A 254 23.48 -1.43 23.60
CA SER A 254 22.31 -0.65 24.02
C SER A 254 21.47 -1.44 25.04
N ALA A 255 20.57 -0.73 25.73
CA ALA A 255 19.46 -1.41 26.39
C ALA A 255 18.55 -2.09 25.36
N TRP A 256 17.77 -3.07 25.80
CA TRP A 256 16.81 -3.79 24.98
C TRP A 256 15.59 -2.91 24.66
N THR A 257 15.03 -3.07 23.47
CA THR A 257 13.70 -2.54 23.16
C THR A 257 12.63 -3.17 24.07
N PRO A 258 11.48 -2.50 24.28
CA PRO A 258 10.33 -3.15 24.89
C PRO A 258 9.98 -4.46 24.17
N ALA A 259 9.62 -5.48 24.95
CA ALA A 259 9.24 -6.78 24.40
C ALA A 259 7.91 -6.67 23.64
N VAL A 260 7.89 -7.16 22.41
CA VAL A 260 6.70 -7.18 21.55
C VAL A 260 6.40 -8.59 21.08
N LYS A 261 5.11 -8.95 21.03
CA LYS A 261 4.68 -10.23 20.46
C LYS A 261 4.52 -10.08 18.95
N ILE A 262 5.15 -10.98 18.21
CA ILE A 262 5.11 -10.99 16.75
C ILE A 262 4.83 -12.40 16.23
N THR A 263 4.33 -12.44 15.00
CA THR A 263 4.19 -13.64 14.18
C THR A 263 5.00 -13.39 12.92
N ILE A 264 5.99 -14.24 12.66
CA ILE A 264 6.74 -14.25 11.40
C ILE A 264 6.29 -15.46 10.60
N ASP A 265 5.70 -15.18 9.44
CA ASP A 265 5.23 -16.17 8.50
C ASP A 265 5.59 -15.72 7.07
N ARG A 266 6.46 -16.48 6.42
CA ARG A 266 6.89 -16.25 5.03
C ARG A 266 6.19 -17.21 4.07
N GLY A 267 5.35 -18.11 4.59
CA GLY A 267 4.53 -19.01 3.81
C GLY A 267 3.48 -18.23 3.03
N ARG A 268 3.28 -18.57 1.76
CA ARG A 268 2.16 -18.03 0.97
C ARG A 268 0.90 -18.85 1.23
N PRO A 269 -0.29 -18.26 1.07
CA PRO A 269 -1.53 -18.99 1.03
C PRO A 269 -1.47 -20.21 0.08
N VAL A 270 -2.02 -21.33 0.51
CA VAL A 270 -2.20 -22.53 -0.32
C VAL A 270 -3.62 -22.52 -0.88
N VAL A 271 -3.71 -22.63 -2.20
CA VAL A 271 -4.97 -22.49 -2.92
C VAL A 271 -5.20 -23.68 -3.87
N THR A 272 -6.38 -24.29 -3.76
CA THR A 272 -6.84 -25.40 -4.62
C THR A 272 -8.29 -25.16 -5.08
N SER A 273 -8.78 -25.92 -6.05
CA SER A 273 -10.13 -25.71 -6.64
C SER A 273 -11.26 -26.41 -5.87
N ASP A 274 -11.17 -26.44 -4.54
CA ASP A 274 -12.18 -27.09 -3.69
C ASP A 274 -13.25 -26.09 -3.22
N PHE A 275 -14.48 -26.24 -3.72
CA PHE A 275 -15.62 -25.40 -3.41
C PHE A 275 -16.77 -26.17 -2.77
N GLU A 276 -17.56 -25.49 -1.93
CA GLU A 276 -18.70 -26.07 -1.24
C GLU A 276 -19.83 -25.05 -1.07
N THR A 277 -21.08 -25.46 -1.32
CA THR A 277 -22.25 -24.63 -1.03
C THR A 277 -22.55 -24.62 0.47
N ALA A 278 -22.43 -23.46 1.10
CA ALA A 278 -22.62 -23.27 2.54
C ALA A 278 -24.03 -22.78 2.90
N ALA A 279 -24.58 -21.84 2.14
CA ALA A 279 -25.88 -21.23 2.45
C ALA A 279 -26.62 -20.73 1.20
N LEU A 280 -27.88 -20.36 1.40
CA LEU A 280 -28.69 -19.58 0.44
C LEU A 280 -28.93 -18.21 1.05
N VAL A 281 -28.57 -17.16 0.32
CA VAL A 281 -28.69 -15.75 0.71
C VAL A 281 -29.35 -15.02 -0.45
N ASP A 282 -30.56 -14.50 -0.24
CA ASP A 282 -31.32 -13.72 -1.22
C ASP A 282 -31.40 -14.35 -2.62
N GLY A 283 -31.63 -15.66 -2.66
CA GLY A 283 -31.73 -16.43 -3.90
C GLY A 283 -30.40 -16.81 -4.56
N GLN A 284 -29.27 -16.39 -3.98
CA GLN A 284 -27.91 -16.77 -4.39
C GLN A 284 -27.32 -17.83 -3.46
N TYR A 285 -26.35 -18.60 -3.98
CA TYR A 285 -25.60 -19.55 -3.16
C TYR A 285 -24.39 -18.86 -2.55
N SER A 286 -24.27 -18.93 -1.22
CA SER A 286 -22.99 -18.68 -0.56
C SER A 286 -22.11 -19.92 -0.74
N VAL A 287 -21.04 -19.78 -1.52
CA VAL A 287 -20.07 -20.83 -1.83
C VAL A 287 -18.78 -20.55 -1.06
N LYS A 288 -18.37 -21.49 -0.21
CA LYS A 288 -17.07 -21.49 0.45
C LYS A 288 -16.02 -22.05 -0.48
N TRP A 289 -14.92 -21.33 -0.59
CA TRP A 289 -13.70 -21.79 -1.25
C TRP A 289 -12.82 -22.54 -0.24
N THR A 290 -13.25 -23.75 0.13
CA THR A 290 -12.56 -24.61 1.11
C THR A 290 -11.10 -24.92 0.75
N GLY A 291 -10.74 -24.77 -0.52
CA GLY A 291 -9.39 -24.97 -1.02
C GLY A 291 -8.43 -23.82 -0.75
N ALA A 292 -8.89 -22.65 -0.30
CA ALA A 292 -8.06 -21.50 0.07
C ALA A 292 -7.83 -21.46 1.59
N LYS A 293 -6.56 -21.57 1.98
CA LYS A 293 -6.12 -21.55 3.38
C LYS A 293 -4.68 -21.06 3.49
N ASP A 294 -4.31 -20.63 4.67
CA ASP A 294 -2.92 -20.43 5.06
C ASP A 294 -2.68 -21.13 6.40
N THR A 295 -1.50 -21.73 6.58
CA THR A 295 -1.16 -22.52 7.77
C THR A 295 -0.44 -21.73 8.85
N GLY A 296 0.15 -20.58 8.52
CA GLY A 296 0.83 -19.72 9.47
C GLY A 296 -0.14 -18.68 10.03
N SER A 297 -0.11 -17.48 9.46
CA SER A 297 -0.88 -16.33 9.93
C SER A 297 -2.38 -16.39 9.60
N GLY A 298 -2.77 -17.32 8.73
CA GLY A 298 -4.14 -17.48 8.24
C GLY A 298 -4.51 -16.41 7.22
N LEU A 299 -5.64 -16.58 6.54
CA LEU A 299 -6.12 -15.59 5.57
C LEU A 299 -6.63 -14.32 6.27
N CYS A 300 -6.44 -13.15 5.67
CA CYS A 300 -7.02 -11.89 6.17
C CYS A 300 -7.79 -11.11 5.13
N ALA A 301 -7.50 -11.32 3.84
CA ALA A 301 -8.25 -10.71 2.77
C ALA A 301 -8.33 -11.68 1.59
N THR A 302 -9.53 -11.92 1.11
CA THR A 302 -9.76 -12.58 -0.17
C THR A 302 -10.72 -11.73 -0.98
N ASN A 303 -10.24 -11.13 -2.07
CA ASN A 303 -10.96 -10.16 -2.87
C ASN A 303 -11.26 -10.73 -4.24
N LEU A 304 -12.48 -10.50 -4.73
CA LEU A 304 -12.87 -10.77 -6.10
C LEU A 304 -12.91 -9.46 -6.88
N VAL A 305 -11.98 -9.31 -7.81
CA VAL A 305 -11.66 -8.08 -8.53
C VAL A 305 -12.09 -8.21 -9.97
N ASN A 306 -12.87 -7.24 -10.47
CA ASN A 306 -13.26 -7.19 -11.87
C ASN A 306 -12.15 -6.59 -12.77
N GLU A 307 -12.38 -6.52 -14.07
CA GLU A 307 -11.41 -5.99 -15.04
C GLU A 307 -11.06 -4.50 -14.84
N ASP A 308 -11.96 -3.74 -14.21
CA ASP A 308 -11.76 -2.32 -13.89
C ASP A 308 -11.01 -2.13 -12.56
N GLY A 309 -10.58 -3.23 -11.91
CA GLY A 309 -9.88 -3.21 -10.61
C GLY A 309 -10.77 -3.02 -9.39
N PHE A 310 -12.09 -3.00 -9.57
CA PHE A 310 -13.06 -2.83 -8.51
C PHE A 310 -13.30 -4.16 -7.77
N ILE A 311 -13.30 -4.12 -6.44
CA ILE A 311 -13.57 -5.29 -5.59
C ILE A 311 -15.09 -5.50 -5.52
N THR A 312 -15.56 -6.52 -6.22
CA THR A 312 -16.99 -6.88 -6.31
C THR A 312 -17.48 -7.69 -5.12
N GLN A 313 -16.61 -8.52 -4.53
CA GLN A 313 -16.88 -9.25 -3.30
C GLN A 313 -15.59 -9.39 -2.50
N LYS A 314 -15.70 -9.47 -1.17
CA LYS A 314 -14.56 -9.64 -0.27
C LYS A 314 -14.89 -10.60 0.86
N SER A 315 -13.87 -11.27 1.38
CA SER A 315 -13.95 -12.12 2.55
C SER A 315 -12.78 -11.84 3.49
N THR A 316 -13.06 -11.79 4.78
CA THR A 316 -12.07 -11.65 5.87
C THR A 316 -11.92 -12.93 6.68
N ALA A 317 -12.50 -14.04 6.20
CA ALA A 317 -12.43 -15.33 6.88
C ALA A 317 -10.98 -15.84 6.91
N LYS A 318 -10.55 -16.37 8.07
CA LYS A 318 -9.20 -16.94 8.26
C LYS A 318 -8.92 -18.19 7.40
N THR A 319 -9.97 -18.84 6.95
CA THR A 319 -9.94 -20.02 6.08
C THR A 319 -11.27 -20.14 5.35
N ALA A 320 -11.29 -20.81 4.20
CA ALA A 320 -12.50 -21.10 3.42
C ALA A 320 -13.38 -19.85 3.15
N PRO A 321 -12.83 -18.81 2.48
CA PRO A 321 -13.56 -17.58 2.18
C PRO A 321 -14.84 -17.89 1.39
N ALA A 322 -15.90 -17.11 1.62
CA ALA A 322 -17.22 -17.37 1.06
C ALA A 322 -17.67 -16.24 0.14
N PHE A 323 -18.27 -16.61 -1.00
CA PHE A 323 -18.74 -15.69 -2.02
C PHE A 323 -20.17 -16.03 -2.45
N LEU A 324 -20.94 -15.02 -2.83
CA LEU A 324 -22.26 -15.19 -3.41
C LEU A 324 -22.13 -15.51 -4.90
N VAL A 325 -22.79 -16.58 -5.31
CA VAL A 325 -22.77 -17.08 -6.69
C VAL A 325 -24.21 -17.27 -7.15
N SER A 326 -24.50 -16.75 -8.35
CA SER A 326 -25.80 -16.93 -8.98
C SER A 326 -26.06 -18.42 -9.27
N PRO A 327 -27.31 -18.91 -9.12
CA PRO A 327 -27.70 -20.27 -9.50
C PRO A 327 -27.56 -20.59 -11.00
N THR A 328 -27.52 -19.56 -11.85
CA THR A 328 -27.59 -19.70 -13.32
C THR A 328 -26.40 -19.09 -14.05
N ILE A 329 -25.72 -18.13 -13.45
CA ILE A 329 -24.61 -17.40 -14.08
C ILE A 329 -23.33 -17.71 -13.29
N PRO A 330 -22.31 -18.32 -13.94
CA PRO A 330 -21.00 -18.49 -13.34
C PRO A 330 -20.40 -17.14 -12.89
N LEU A 331 -19.73 -17.15 -11.76
CA LEU A 331 -18.89 -16.03 -11.32
C LEU A 331 -17.49 -16.22 -11.90
N SER A 332 -17.05 -15.36 -12.80
CA SER A 332 -15.71 -15.40 -13.42
C SER A 332 -15.04 -14.05 -13.28
N THR A 333 -13.89 -14.00 -12.60
CA THR A 333 -13.21 -12.75 -12.20
C THR A 333 -11.78 -13.05 -11.74
N THR A 334 -10.98 -12.04 -11.40
CA THR A 334 -9.69 -12.23 -10.73
C THR A 334 -9.90 -12.35 -9.22
N ALA A 335 -9.25 -13.32 -8.57
CA ALA A 335 -9.20 -13.42 -7.11
C ALA A 335 -7.81 -13.05 -6.59
N GLN A 336 -7.76 -12.23 -5.55
CA GLN A 336 -6.55 -11.94 -4.77
C GLN A 336 -6.71 -12.53 -3.38
N VAL A 337 -5.79 -13.40 -2.97
CA VAL A 337 -5.81 -14.13 -1.70
C VAL A 337 -4.60 -13.72 -0.89
N PHE A 338 -4.81 -13.11 0.27
CA PHE A 338 -3.74 -12.65 1.16
C PHE A 338 -3.86 -13.29 2.53
N ASP A 339 -2.73 -13.71 3.07
CA ASP A 339 -2.60 -13.99 4.49
C ASP A 339 -2.64 -12.70 5.33
N CYS A 340 -2.45 -12.83 6.64
CA CYS A 340 -2.52 -11.71 7.56
C CYS A 340 -1.26 -10.87 7.61
N LEU A 341 -0.13 -11.40 7.15
CA LEU A 341 1.09 -10.65 6.99
C LEU A 341 1.15 -9.98 5.62
N GLY A 342 0.38 -10.39 4.63
CA GLY A 342 0.37 -9.78 3.30
C GLY A 342 1.08 -10.61 2.24
N ASN A 343 1.54 -11.82 2.53
CA ASN A 343 1.93 -12.73 1.45
C ASN A 343 0.65 -13.13 0.70
N GLY A 344 0.71 -13.08 -0.63
CA GLY A 344 -0.51 -13.30 -1.41
C GLY A 344 -0.31 -13.94 -2.77
N LEU A 345 -1.45 -14.34 -3.33
CA LEU A 345 -1.58 -14.92 -4.66
C LEU A 345 -2.69 -14.19 -5.41
N THR A 346 -2.52 -14.05 -6.71
CA THR A 346 -3.57 -13.59 -7.62
C THR A 346 -3.76 -14.59 -8.75
N GLY A 347 -4.97 -14.68 -9.29
CA GLY A 347 -5.27 -15.56 -10.42
C GLY A 347 -6.72 -15.49 -10.85
N ASP A 348 -7.05 -16.16 -11.94
CA ASP A 348 -8.39 -16.20 -12.48
C ASP A 348 -9.23 -17.25 -11.74
N ILE A 349 -10.33 -16.81 -11.15
CA ILE A 349 -11.29 -17.68 -10.48
C ILE A 349 -12.55 -17.81 -11.33
N THR A 350 -13.08 -19.03 -11.43
CA THR A 350 -14.42 -19.28 -11.93
C THR A 350 -15.17 -20.18 -10.96
N ILE A 351 -16.34 -19.74 -10.49
CA ILE A 351 -17.21 -20.51 -9.61
C ILE A 351 -18.56 -20.73 -10.29
N LYS A 352 -18.97 -21.99 -10.39
CA LYS A 352 -20.25 -22.43 -10.93
C LYS A 352 -21.05 -23.07 -9.83
N SER A 353 -22.29 -22.62 -9.67
CA SER A 353 -23.28 -23.32 -8.86
C SER A 353 -24.30 -23.99 -9.79
N SER A 354 -24.81 -25.16 -9.40
CA SER A 354 -25.86 -25.84 -10.14
C SER A 354 -26.82 -26.55 -9.20
N ILE A 355 -28.07 -26.74 -9.62
CA ILE A 355 -29.07 -27.47 -8.83
C ILE A 355 -29.78 -28.56 -9.64
N ALA A 356 -29.72 -29.79 -9.14
CA ALA A 356 -30.56 -30.89 -9.60
C ALA A 356 -31.93 -30.78 -8.92
N LEU A 357 -32.92 -30.27 -9.66
CA LEU A 357 -34.26 -30.02 -9.14
C LEU A 357 -34.98 -31.31 -8.73
N ALA A 358 -35.61 -31.28 -7.56
CA ALA A 358 -36.42 -32.37 -7.05
C ALA A 358 -37.64 -32.64 -7.94
N SER A 359 -38.19 -31.64 -8.62
CA SER A 359 -39.24 -31.82 -9.63
C SER A 359 -38.85 -32.78 -10.75
N LYS A 360 -37.55 -32.92 -11.07
CA LYS A 360 -37.01 -33.84 -12.07
C LYS A 360 -36.45 -35.15 -11.50
N ALA A 361 -36.38 -35.29 -10.18
CA ALA A 361 -35.88 -36.50 -9.52
C ALA A 361 -36.81 -37.71 -9.68
N SER A 362 -36.28 -38.92 -9.45
CA SER A 362 -37.12 -40.11 -9.24
C SER A 362 -37.81 -40.01 -7.88
N LYS A 363 -39.14 -40.14 -7.85
CA LYS A 363 -39.97 -39.81 -6.68
C LYS A 363 -41.05 -40.83 -6.43
N THR A 364 -41.37 -41.06 -5.16
CA THR A 364 -42.56 -41.79 -4.70
C THR A 364 -43.30 -40.98 -3.64
N GLY A 365 -44.60 -41.27 -3.46
CA GLY A 365 -45.49 -40.50 -2.57
C GLY A 365 -46.18 -39.32 -3.25
N LYS A 366 -46.91 -38.52 -2.46
CA LYS A 366 -47.75 -37.43 -2.97
C LYS A 366 -46.98 -36.11 -3.00
N TRP A 367 -46.57 -35.69 -4.19
CA TRP A 367 -45.84 -34.44 -4.44
C TRP A 367 -46.70 -33.43 -5.19
N SER A 368 -46.62 -32.16 -4.81
CA SER A 368 -47.25 -31.04 -5.50
C SER A 368 -46.27 -29.87 -5.65
N ALA A 369 -46.61 -28.86 -6.44
CA ALA A 369 -45.86 -27.60 -6.43
C ALA A 369 -45.85 -26.98 -5.02
N ALA A 370 -44.71 -26.42 -4.61
CA ALA A 370 -44.62 -25.64 -3.38
C ALA A 370 -45.14 -24.21 -3.61
N PRO A 371 -45.50 -23.47 -2.54
CA PRO A 371 -45.83 -22.05 -2.63
C PRO A 371 -44.71 -21.24 -3.29
N THR A 372 -45.06 -20.17 -4.01
CA THR A 372 -44.13 -19.32 -4.79
C THR A 372 -42.99 -18.72 -3.96
N VAL A 373 -43.19 -18.56 -2.66
CA VAL A 373 -42.15 -18.10 -1.70
C VAL A 373 -40.90 -18.98 -1.68
N TYR A 374 -41.00 -20.25 -2.08
CA TYR A 374 -39.87 -21.17 -2.19
C TYR A 374 -39.20 -21.16 -3.57
N GLY A 375 -39.61 -20.25 -4.45
CA GLY A 375 -39.06 -20.12 -5.80
C GLY A 375 -39.50 -21.22 -6.78
N PRO A 376 -39.15 -21.05 -8.07
CA PRO A 376 -39.53 -21.98 -9.12
C PRO A 376 -38.86 -23.36 -8.94
N GLY A 377 -39.62 -24.43 -9.20
CA GLY A 377 -39.13 -25.81 -9.16
C GLY A 377 -39.15 -26.49 -7.79
N ALA A 378 -39.47 -25.76 -6.72
CA ALA A 378 -39.69 -26.34 -5.39
C ALA A 378 -40.97 -27.18 -5.35
N ILE A 379 -40.90 -28.34 -4.68
CA ILE A 379 -42.03 -29.27 -4.53
C ILE A 379 -42.32 -29.55 -3.06
N LYS A 380 -43.60 -29.73 -2.73
CA LYS A 380 -44.10 -30.06 -1.40
C LYS A 380 -44.51 -31.52 -1.36
N CYS A 381 -44.00 -32.25 -0.38
CA CYS A 381 -44.47 -33.58 0.00
C CYS A 381 -45.69 -33.44 0.92
N THR A 382 -46.72 -34.27 0.72
CA THR A 382 -47.84 -34.43 1.66
C THR A 382 -48.01 -35.91 2.01
N GLY A 383 -48.03 -36.24 3.30
CA GLY A 383 -47.90 -37.64 3.76
C GLY A 383 -46.44 -38.11 3.69
N LYS A 384 -46.17 -39.40 3.49
CA LYS A 384 -44.81 -39.95 3.35
C LYS A 384 -44.35 -39.88 1.90
N CYS A 385 -43.19 -39.28 1.64
CA CYS A 385 -42.62 -39.22 0.30
C CYS A 385 -41.12 -39.51 0.28
N VAL A 386 -40.64 -39.95 -0.88
CA VAL A 386 -39.21 -40.19 -1.14
C VAL A 386 -38.81 -39.48 -2.43
N ALA A 387 -37.67 -38.80 -2.42
CA ALA A 387 -36.99 -38.30 -3.62
C ALA A 387 -35.59 -38.89 -3.70
N SER A 388 -35.22 -39.45 -4.86
CA SER A 388 -33.95 -40.14 -5.08
C SER A 388 -33.07 -39.39 -6.07
N PHE A 389 -31.79 -39.24 -5.71
CA PHE A 389 -30.78 -38.58 -6.55
C PHE A 389 -29.52 -39.44 -6.62
N LEU A 390 -28.82 -39.38 -7.75
CA LEU A 390 -27.49 -39.97 -7.90
C LEU A 390 -26.46 -38.85 -7.76
N GLN A 391 -25.54 -38.96 -6.80
CA GLN A 391 -24.59 -37.90 -6.45
C GLN A 391 -23.17 -38.42 -6.30
N THR A 392 -22.20 -37.51 -6.47
CA THR A 392 -20.76 -37.70 -6.25
C THR A 392 -20.19 -36.37 -5.75
N GLY A 393 -19.02 -36.38 -5.11
CA GLY A 393 -18.37 -35.16 -4.63
C GLY A 393 -19.12 -34.48 -3.49
N LYS A 394 -18.85 -33.19 -3.32
CA LYS A 394 -19.52 -32.31 -2.34
C LYS A 394 -20.84 -31.80 -2.91
N PHE A 395 -21.92 -31.92 -2.14
CA PHE A 395 -23.23 -31.41 -2.52
C PHE A 395 -24.05 -31.04 -1.29
N SER A 396 -25.03 -30.17 -1.49
CA SER A 396 -25.89 -29.65 -0.43
C SER A 396 -27.35 -29.83 -0.79
N ILE A 397 -28.15 -30.31 0.16
CA ILE A 397 -29.58 -30.54 -0.03
C ILE A 397 -30.31 -29.23 0.26
N VAL A 398 -31.07 -28.74 -0.70
CA VAL A 398 -31.86 -27.51 -0.56
C VAL A 398 -33.30 -27.86 -0.21
N ALA A 399 -33.71 -27.51 1.00
CA ALA A 399 -35.02 -27.80 1.56
C ALA A 399 -35.70 -26.53 2.10
N GLY A 400 -37.02 -26.56 2.24
CA GLY A 400 -37.80 -25.50 2.88
C GLY A 400 -38.27 -25.91 4.27
N ALA A 401 -39.55 -25.65 4.55
CA ALA A 401 -40.21 -26.10 5.77
C ALA A 401 -40.33 -27.64 5.85
N GLY A 402 -40.43 -28.16 7.07
CA GLY A 402 -40.51 -29.57 7.40
C GLY A 402 -39.16 -30.22 7.72
N SER A 403 -39.20 -31.53 7.97
CA SER A 403 -38.04 -32.37 8.25
C SER A 403 -38.00 -33.58 7.32
N ALA A 404 -36.80 -34.11 7.10
CA ALA A 404 -36.59 -35.32 6.32
C ALA A 404 -35.28 -35.99 6.74
N VAL A 405 -35.11 -37.25 6.34
CA VAL A 405 -33.90 -38.04 6.57
C VAL A 405 -33.29 -38.41 5.23
N VAL A 406 -31.97 -38.36 5.15
CA VAL A 406 -31.19 -38.67 3.96
C VAL A 406 -30.51 -40.01 4.18
N THR A 407 -30.74 -40.95 3.28
CA THR A 407 -30.21 -42.32 3.39
C THR A 407 -29.44 -42.73 2.14
N THR A 408 -28.43 -43.57 2.30
CA THR A 408 -27.79 -44.33 1.23
C THR A 408 -27.98 -45.82 1.53
N GLY A 409 -28.76 -46.52 0.70
CA GLY A 409 -29.20 -47.88 1.04
C GLY A 409 -30.10 -47.86 2.29
N THR A 410 -29.68 -48.55 3.35
CA THR A 410 -30.36 -48.59 4.66
C THR A 410 -29.76 -47.63 5.69
N THR A 411 -28.62 -47.01 5.38
CA THR A 411 -27.89 -46.15 6.32
C THR A 411 -28.34 -44.70 6.21
N THR A 412 -28.66 -44.07 7.35
CA THR A 412 -28.87 -42.62 7.43
C THR A 412 -27.53 -41.90 7.38
N VAL A 413 -27.37 -41.01 6.41
CA VAL A 413 -26.15 -40.21 6.20
C VAL A 413 -26.31 -38.76 6.64
N ALA A 414 -27.54 -38.26 6.72
CA ALA A 414 -27.85 -36.93 7.28
C ALA A 414 -29.32 -36.82 7.69
N THR A 415 -29.61 -35.88 8.59
CA THR A 415 -30.98 -35.50 8.97
C THR A 415 -31.20 -34.03 8.65
N ILE A 416 -32.28 -33.73 7.94
CA ILE A 416 -32.77 -32.38 7.70
C ILE A 416 -33.65 -31.99 8.88
N ALA A 417 -33.11 -31.14 9.75
CA ALA A 417 -33.83 -30.64 10.92
C ALA A 417 -35.16 -29.98 10.53
N ASN A 418 -36.17 -30.06 11.40
CA ASN A 418 -37.46 -29.43 11.16
C ASN A 418 -37.35 -27.91 11.07
N SER A 419 -38.13 -27.28 10.19
CA SER A 419 -38.23 -25.83 10.07
C SER A 419 -39.66 -25.43 9.72
N THR A 420 -40.11 -24.30 10.26
CA THR A 420 -41.41 -23.69 9.93
C THR A 420 -41.25 -22.48 9.01
N ALA A 421 -40.02 -22.07 8.70
CA ALA A 421 -39.76 -20.87 7.93
C ALA A 421 -40.19 -21.03 6.46
N ALA A 422 -40.93 -20.04 5.95
CA ALA A 422 -41.37 -19.98 4.56
C ALA A 422 -40.23 -19.52 3.62
N LYS A 423 -39.05 -20.12 3.73
CA LYS A 423 -37.88 -19.85 2.87
C LYS A 423 -37.05 -21.10 2.65
N LEU A 424 -36.29 -21.10 1.56
CA LEU A 424 -35.31 -22.15 1.30
C LEU A 424 -34.09 -22.03 2.22
N ARG A 425 -33.44 -23.17 2.46
CA ARG A 425 -32.21 -23.29 3.25
C ARG A 425 -31.40 -24.50 2.81
N ILE A 426 -30.15 -24.53 3.22
CA ILE A 426 -29.36 -25.76 3.20
C ILE A 426 -29.85 -26.65 4.35
N GLY A 427 -30.42 -27.80 4.00
CA GLY A 427 -30.95 -28.78 4.94
C GLY A 427 -29.88 -29.71 5.50
N ALA A 428 -28.91 -30.08 4.66
CA ALA A 428 -27.72 -30.86 5.00
C ALA A 428 -26.68 -30.73 3.88
N SER A 429 -25.40 -30.85 4.21
CA SER A 429 -24.28 -30.94 3.26
C SER A 429 -23.58 -32.28 3.42
N LEU A 430 -23.19 -32.90 2.30
CA LEU A 430 -22.60 -34.23 2.26
C LEU A 430 -21.44 -34.24 1.25
N ASN A 431 -20.50 -35.17 1.45
CA ASN A 431 -19.38 -35.38 0.53
C ASN A 431 -19.17 -36.87 0.29
N PHE A 432 -19.28 -37.31 -0.97
CA PHE A 432 -18.95 -38.68 -1.37
C PHE A 432 -17.61 -38.81 -2.10
N ASN A 433 -16.80 -37.74 -2.13
CA ASN A 433 -15.52 -37.70 -2.82
C ASN A 433 -15.70 -38.17 -4.29
N LYS A 434 -15.01 -39.24 -4.69
CA LYS A 434 -15.09 -39.80 -6.05
C LYS A 434 -16.15 -40.90 -6.19
N GLU A 435 -16.84 -41.26 -5.12
CA GLU A 435 -17.84 -42.35 -5.14
C GLU A 435 -19.21 -41.85 -5.58
N LYS A 436 -19.79 -42.54 -6.55
CA LYS A 436 -21.15 -42.26 -7.04
C LYS A 436 -22.16 -43.07 -6.23
N LYS A 437 -23.03 -42.42 -5.46
CA LYS A 437 -24.04 -43.07 -4.60
C LYS A 437 -25.43 -42.53 -4.85
N VAL A 438 -26.44 -43.39 -4.71
CA VAL A 438 -27.85 -42.99 -4.69
C VAL A 438 -28.22 -42.55 -3.28
N ILE A 439 -28.69 -41.32 -3.14
CA ILE A 439 -29.30 -40.81 -1.90
C ILE A 439 -30.82 -40.84 -2.03
N ARG A 440 -31.49 -41.14 -0.92
CA ARG A 440 -32.94 -41.06 -0.78
C ARG A 440 -33.29 -40.09 0.34
N ILE A 441 -34.01 -39.03 -0.01
CA ILE A 441 -34.55 -38.05 0.94
C ILE A 441 -35.98 -38.49 1.26
N THR A 442 -36.19 -38.96 2.48
CA THR A 442 -37.45 -39.52 2.96
C THR A 442 -37.98 -38.67 4.10
N GLY A 443 -39.24 -38.24 4.01
CA GLY A 443 -39.83 -37.39 5.04
C GLY A 443 -41.34 -37.31 4.93
N SER A 444 -41.93 -36.54 5.85
CA SER A 444 -43.36 -36.26 5.86
C SER A 444 -43.63 -34.77 5.86
N ASN A 445 -44.54 -34.29 5.02
CA ASN A 445 -45.00 -32.88 5.01
C ASN A 445 -43.88 -31.83 4.92
N PHE A 446 -42.91 -32.01 4.02
CA PHE A 446 -41.76 -31.12 3.85
C PHE A 446 -41.65 -30.54 2.43
N VAL A 447 -40.89 -29.46 2.28
CA VAL A 447 -40.59 -28.82 1.00
C VAL A 447 -39.16 -29.15 0.58
N LEU A 448 -38.98 -29.52 -0.69
CA LEU A 448 -37.68 -29.85 -1.27
C LEU A 448 -37.50 -29.10 -2.59
N LEU A 449 -36.39 -28.38 -2.74
CA LEU A 449 -36.01 -27.82 -4.04
C LEU A 449 -35.13 -28.79 -4.83
N GLY A 450 -34.14 -29.41 -4.20
CA GLY A 450 -33.21 -30.30 -4.91
C GLY A 450 -31.85 -30.44 -4.25
N ILE A 451 -30.85 -30.78 -5.07
CA ILE A 451 -29.45 -30.93 -4.66
C ILE A 451 -28.62 -29.86 -5.35
N ALA A 452 -28.05 -28.95 -4.58
CA ALA A 452 -27.11 -27.94 -5.04
C ALA A 452 -25.67 -28.48 -5.03
N THR A 453 -24.89 -28.10 -6.04
CA THR A 453 -23.45 -28.37 -6.11
C THR A 453 -22.72 -27.08 -6.46
N ALA A 454 -21.50 -26.95 -5.97
CA ALA A 454 -20.58 -25.89 -6.35
C ALA A 454 -19.30 -26.52 -6.91
N SER A 455 -18.78 -25.92 -7.97
CA SER A 455 -17.52 -26.32 -8.60
C SER A 455 -16.82 -25.08 -9.11
N GLY A 456 -15.52 -25.16 -9.36
CA GLY A 456 -14.79 -24.03 -9.89
C GLY A 456 -13.36 -24.37 -10.28
N SER A 457 -12.66 -23.35 -10.73
CA SER A 457 -11.24 -23.41 -11.06
C SER A 457 -10.55 -22.15 -10.55
N PHE A 458 -9.27 -22.29 -10.21
CA PHE A 458 -8.36 -21.18 -9.97
C PHE A 458 -7.09 -21.42 -10.78
N THR A 459 -6.83 -20.55 -11.75
CA THR A 459 -5.79 -20.73 -12.78
C THR A 459 -4.98 -19.44 -12.94
N ASN A 460 -3.91 -19.49 -13.74
CA ASN A 460 -3.03 -18.34 -14.00
C ASN A 460 -2.50 -17.70 -12.71
N VAL A 461 -2.13 -18.55 -11.75
CA VAL A 461 -1.74 -18.12 -10.40
C VAL A 461 -0.36 -17.51 -10.42
N THR A 462 -0.24 -16.30 -9.89
CA THR A 462 1.03 -15.60 -9.69
C THR A 462 1.13 -15.06 -8.28
N ASN A 463 2.35 -14.77 -7.84
CA ASN A 463 2.61 -14.15 -6.55
C ASN A 463 2.16 -12.68 -6.59
N LEU A 464 1.47 -12.25 -5.54
CA LEU A 464 1.05 -10.87 -5.37
C LEU A 464 1.14 -10.51 -3.89
N ASP A 465 2.21 -9.85 -3.49
CA ASP A 465 2.39 -9.41 -2.10
C ASP A 465 1.65 -8.11 -1.85
N ARG A 466 1.17 -7.95 -0.62
CA ARG A 466 0.36 -6.80 -0.23
C ARG A 466 1.25 -5.58 -0.03
N THR A 467 1.00 -4.53 -0.80
CA THR A 467 1.67 -3.24 -0.61
C THR A 467 0.95 -2.40 0.44
N PRO A 468 1.68 -1.52 1.17
CA PRO A 468 1.04 -0.50 1.99
C PRO A 468 0.13 0.38 1.12
N PRO A 469 -1.11 0.64 1.54
CA PRO A 469 -1.97 1.58 0.81
C PRO A 469 -1.37 2.98 0.85
N ALA A 470 -1.61 3.77 -0.20
CA ALA A 470 -1.23 5.17 -0.22
C ALA A 470 -1.84 5.91 0.99
N LEU A 471 -1.02 6.75 1.65
CA LEU A 471 -1.46 7.51 2.82
C LEU A 471 -2.35 8.67 2.39
N ASP A 472 -3.60 8.65 2.85
CA ASP A 472 -4.51 9.79 2.74
C ASP A 472 -4.43 10.65 4.00
N THR A 473 -3.66 11.73 3.93
CA THR A 473 -3.49 12.67 5.05
C THR A 473 -4.76 13.47 5.35
N SER A 474 -5.72 13.56 4.42
CA SER A 474 -6.95 14.31 4.66
C SER A 474 -7.86 13.65 5.70
N LEU A 475 -7.70 12.34 5.93
CA LEU A 475 -8.52 11.59 6.88
C LEU A 475 -8.24 11.93 8.35
N THR A 476 -7.22 12.76 8.64
CA THR A 476 -7.02 13.32 9.98
C THR A 476 -8.03 14.42 10.31
N ASP A 477 -8.67 15.04 9.29
CA ASP A 477 -9.80 15.96 9.48
C ASP A 477 -11.11 15.15 9.69
N PRO A 478 -11.79 15.30 10.85
CA PRO A 478 -13.05 14.60 11.12
C PRO A 478 -14.14 14.80 10.06
N LYS A 479 -14.20 15.97 9.40
CA LYS A 479 -15.18 16.23 8.32
C LYS A 479 -14.88 15.36 7.10
N GLN A 480 -13.61 15.28 6.70
CA GLN A 480 -13.17 14.45 5.59
C GLN A 480 -13.34 12.96 5.88
N LEU A 481 -13.05 12.54 7.12
CA LEU A 481 -13.31 11.18 7.57
C LEU A 481 -14.80 10.82 7.45
N ALA A 482 -15.71 11.71 7.87
CA ALA A 482 -17.15 11.48 7.75
C ALA A 482 -17.63 11.33 6.30
N LEU A 483 -17.11 12.16 5.38
CA LEU A 483 -17.44 12.08 3.95
C LEU A 483 -16.82 10.85 3.27
N SER A 484 -15.67 10.36 3.73
CA SER A 484 -14.98 9.22 3.10
C SER A 484 -15.85 7.95 3.03
N ALA A 485 -16.70 7.72 4.03
CA ALA A 485 -17.60 6.57 4.07
C ALA A 485 -18.66 6.56 2.95
N LEU A 486 -18.88 7.69 2.26
CA LEU A 486 -19.95 7.89 1.27
C LEU A 486 -19.47 7.80 -0.19
N GLY A 487 -18.17 7.91 -0.45
CA GLY A 487 -17.56 7.80 -1.77
C GLY A 487 -16.66 6.57 -1.90
N PHE A 488 -15.77 6.56 -2.89
CA PHE A 488 -14.72 5.56 -3.03
C PHE A 488 -13.73 5.59 -1.86
N ASN A 489 -13.36 4.39 -1.43
CA ASN A 489 -12.34 4.15 -0.42
C ASN A 489 -11.26 3.21 -1.00
N ALA A 490 -10.05 3.25 -0.41
CA ALA A 490 -8.95 2.38 -0.83
C ALA A 490 -9.34 0.88 -0.82
N THR A 491 -10.26 0.47 0.05
CA THR A 491 -10.73 -0.93 0.15
C THR A 491 -11.75 -1.33 -0.91
N ASP A 492 -12.14 -0.43 -1.80
CA ASP A 492 -13.06 -0.71 -2.92
C ASP A 492 -12.31 -1.16 -4.18
N PHE A 493 -11.00 -0.92 -4.22
CA PHE A 493 -10.16 -1.24 -5.36
C PHE A 493 -9.06 -2.22 -4.97
N SER A 494 -8.57 -2.96 -5.96
CA SER A 494 -7.38 -3.76 -5.80
C SER A 494 -6.15 -2.89 -5.55
N GLN A 495 -5.14 -3.43 -4.89
CA GLN A 495 -3.99 -2.66 -4.41
C GLN A 495 -3.14 -2.00 -5.51
N GLU A 496 -3.32 -2.40 -6.76
CA GLU A 496 -2.69 -1.77 -7.92
C GLU A 496 -3.25 -0.38 -8.22
N TRP A 497 -4.33 0.03 -7.56
CA TRP A 497 -4.96 1.33 -7.69
C TRP A 497 -4.69 2.22 -6.48
N THR A 498 -4.40 3.48 -6.77
CA THR A 498 -4.28 4.55 -5.78
C THR A 498 -5.60 5.29 -5.69
N VAL A 499 -6.13 5.44 -4.48
CA VAL A 499 -7.39 6.12 -4.19
C VAL A 499 -7.09 7.27 -3.24
N LEU A 500 -7.01 8.49 -3.76
CA LEU A 500 -6.64 9.68 -2.99
C LEU A 500 -7.49 10.89 -3.38
N PRO A 501 -7.67 11.89 -2.50
CA PRO A 501 -8.24 13.16 -2.89
C PRO A 501 -7.45 13.78 -4.04
N MET A 502 -8.16 14.31 -5.03
CA MET A 502 -7.50 15.11 -6.07
C MET A 502 -7.09 16.47 -5.52
N ALA A 503 -6.22 17.20 -6.24
CA ALA A 503 -5.84 18.56 -5.87
C ALA A 503 -7.11 19.42 -5.67
N ARG A 504 -7.19 20.15 -4.55
CA ARG A 504 -8.38 20.91 -4.10
C ARG A 504 -9.67 20.09 -3.96
N GLY A 505 -9.58 18.75 -4.00
CA GLY A 505 -10.71 17.83 -3.84
C GLY A 505 -11.35 17.86 -2.45
N THR A 506 -10.69 18.43 -1.45
CA THR A 506 -11.19 18.57 -0.08
C THR A 506 -11.62 20.00 0.27
N THR A 507 -11.51 20.94 -0.66
CA THR A 507 -11.92 22.34 -0.49
C THR A 507 -13.17 22.64 -1.34
N LEU A 508 -13.75 23.82 -1.14
CA LEU A 508 -14.90 24.31 -1.92
C LEU A 508 -14.49 25.22 -3.09
N ASP A 509 -13.19 25.31 -3.38
CA ASP A 509 -12.66 26.26 -4.38
C ASP A 509 -13.01 25.84 -5.80
N ASP A 510 -13.06 24.53 -6.05
CA ASP A 510 -13.45 23.96 -7.33
C ASP A 510 -14.96 23.62 -7.33
N PRO A 511 -15.66 23.78 -8.47
CA PRO A 511 -17.07 23.44 -8.59
C PRO A 511 -17.29 21.92 -8.43
N SER A 512 -18.44 21.56 -7.86
CA SER A 512 -18.90 20.16 -7.75
C SER A 512 -19.77 19.75 -8.93
N LEU A 513 -20.72 20.62 -9.29
CA LEU A 513 -21.53 20.44 -10.48
C LEU A 513 -20.90 21.19 -11.66
N ASP A 514 -20.50 20.45 -12.68
CA ASP A 514 -19.82 20.98 -13.87
C ASP A 514 -20.40 20.42 -15.20
N LEU A 515 -21.49 19.64 -15.12
CA LEU A 515 -22.11 19.03 -16.30
C LEU A 515 -22.50 20.09 -17.32
N CYS A 516 -22.03 19.91 -18.55
CA CYS A 516 -22.25 20.81 -19.69
C CYS A 516 -21.88 22.27 -19.43
N SER A 517 -20.87 22.52 -18.58
CA SER A 517 -20.39 23.87 -18.25
C SER A 517 -21.50 24.85 -17.84
N SER A 518 -22.57 24.33 -17.23
CA SER A 518 -23.70 25.13 -16.74
C SER A 518 -23.33 25.86 -15.46
N VAL A 519 -24.10 26.91 -15.14
CA VAL A 519 -23.97 27.65 -13.88
C VAL A 519 -24.93 27.05 -12.85
N TYR A 520 -24.39 26.70 -11.68
CA TYR A 520 -25.12 26.07 -10.58
C TYR A 520 -25.15 26.99 -9.36
N PRO A 521 -26.21 27.82 -9.18
CA PRO A 521 -26.34 28.71 -8.04
C PRO A 521 -26.22 28.02 -6.67
N SER A 522 -26.61 26.74 -6.59
CA SER A 522 -26.52 25.92 -5.38
C SER A 522 -25.07 25.64 -4.92
N GLU A 523 -24.06 25.86 -5.75
CA GLU A 523 -22.64 25.66 -5.39
C GLU A 523 -22.19 26.53 -4.21
N LYS A 524 -22.85 27.68 -4.00
CA LYS A 524 -22.60 28.57 -2.85
C LYS A 524 -23.09 28.00 -1.51
N ASP A 525 -24.00 27.03 -1.56
CA ASP A 525 -24.64 26.43 -0.40
C ASP A 525 -23.95 25.13 0.05
N ARG A 526 -22.80 24.79 -0.55
CA ARG A 526 -21.94 23.67 -0.14
C ARG A 526 -21.25 24.01 1.18
N MET A 527 -21.23 23.04 2.09
CA MET A 527 -20.60 23.16 3.41
C MET A 527 -19.31 22.35 3.50
N GLU A 528 -19.31 21.16 2.90
CA GLU A 528 -18.21 20.20 2.97
C GLU A 528 -18.15 19.47 1.62
N ARG A 529 -16.93 19.19 1.15
CA ARG A 529 -16.68 18.53 -0.13
C ARG A 529 -15.51 17.56 -0.01
N ARG A 530 -15.65 16.43 -0.69
CA ARG A 530 -14.60 15.43 -0.85
C ARG A 530 -14.70 14.79 -2.23
N GLN A 531 -13.73 15.06 -3.09
CA GLN A 531 -13.58 14.42 -4.40
C GLN A 531 -12.31 13.59 -4.45
N ILE A 532 -12.50 12.31 -4.77
CA ILE A 532 -11.47 11.30 -4.86
C ILE A 532 -11.16 11.02 -6.32
N ALA A 533 -9.88 10.92 -6.66
CA ALA A 533 -9.43 10.36 -7.92
C ALA A 533 -8.87 8.95 -7.69
N VAL A 534 -9.24 8.04 -8.58
CA VAL A 534 -8.76 6.66 -8.60
C VAL A 534 -7.82 6.51 -9.78
N THR A 535 -6.56 6.20 -9.52
CA THR A 535 -5.50 6.22 -10.52
C THR A 535 -4.65 4.96 -10.51
N LYS A 536 -4.19 4.55 -11.69
CA LYS A 536 -3.25 3.45 -11.89
C LYS A 536 -2.46 3.68 -13.18
N PRO A 537 -1.15 3.39 -13.23
CA PRO A 537 -0.40 3.41 -14.48
C PRO A 537 -1.06 2.53 -15.56
N GLY A 538 -1.31 3.09 -16.74
CA GLY A 538 -1.98 2.39 -17.84
C GLY A 538 -3.49 2.20 -17.66
N SER A 539 -4.12 2.90 -16.70
CA SER A 539 -5.59 2.91 -16.56
C SER A 539 -6.28 3.30 -17.88
N PRO A 540 -7.38 2.63 -18.27
CA PRO A 540 -8.18 3.04 -19.43
C PRO A 540 -9.01 4.31 -19.17
N PHE A 541 -9.14 4.72 -17.90
CA PHE A 541 -9.88 5.91 -17.51
C PHE A 541 -9.00 7.14 -17.56
N ALA A 542 -9.48 8.15 -18.28
CA ALA A 542 -8.95 9.51 -18.21
C ALA A 542 -9.34 10.19 -16.89
N PHE A 543 -10.49 9.80 -16.33
CA PHE A 543 -10.93 10.22 -15.00
C PHE A 543 -11.85 9.16 -14.40
N LEU A 544 -11.49 8.64 -13.23
CA LEU A 544 -12.36 7.80 -12.42
C LEU A 544 -12.45 8.41 -11.03
N SER A 545 -13.65 8.81 -10.64
CA SER A 545 -13.83 9.63 -9.45
C SER A 545 -15.17 9.41 -8.77
N THR A 546 -15.18 9.55 -7.45
CA THR A 546 -16.39 9.88 -6.71
C THR A 546 -16.24 11.22 -6.02
N GLU A 547 -17.34 11.93 -5.93
CA GLU A 547 -17.45 13.16 -5.17
C GLU A 547 -18.58 13.07 -4.17
N VAL A 548 -18.36 13.61 -2.97
CA VAL A 548 -19.35 13.70 -1.91
C VAL A 548 -19.43 15.16 -1.47
N VAL A 549 -20.64 15.70 -1.44
CA VAL A 549 -20.89 17.09 -1.02
C VAL A 549 -22.01 17.11 -0.01
N LYS A 550 -21.81 17.87 1.06
CA LYS A 550 -22.85 18.19 2.03
C LYS A 550 -23.27 19.63 1.83
N TYR A 551 -24.54 19.84 1.55
CA TYR A 551 -25.14 21.17 1.44
C TYR A 551 -25.62 21.68 2.80
N SER A 552 -25.87 22.98 2.89
CA SER A 552 -26.36 23.67 4.08
C SER A 552 -27.74 23.18 4.55
N SER A 553 -28.54 22.62 3.63
CA SER A 553 -29.87 22.09 3.92
C SER A 553 -30.32 21.07 2.87
N VAL A 554 -31.39 20.32 3.18
CA VAL A 554 -32.07 19.45 2.21
C VAL A 554 -32.60 20.27 1.03
N ALA A 555 -33.11 21.48 1.27
CA ALA A 555 -33.61 22.36 0.22
C ALA A 555 -32.50 22.79 -0.75
N ALA A 556 -31.31 23.11 -0.24
CA ALA A 556 -30.15 23.43 -1.06
C ALA A 556 -29.70 22.24 -1.94
N ALA A 557 -29.66 21.02 -1.37
CA ALA A 557 -29.35 19.81 -2.14
C ALA A 557 -30.40 19.52 -3.22
N GLN A 558 -31.69 19.73 -2.94
CA GLN A 558 -32.76 19.57 -3.93
C GLN A 558 -32.74 20.64 -5.03
N ALA A 559 -32.33 21.86 -4.70
CA ALA A 559 -32.07 22.90 -5.70
C ALA A 559 -30.94 22.48 -6.63
N ALA A 560 -29.82 21.99 -6.08
CA ALA A 560 -28.69 21.48 -6.86
C ALA A 560 -29.10 20.35 -7.82
N ARG A 561 -29.87 19.38 -7.34
CA ARG A 561 -30.42 18.29 -8.17
C ARG A 561 -31.32 18.81 -9.30
N SER A 562 -32.14 19.81 -9.01
CA SER A 562 -33.07 20.41 -9.99
C SER A 562 -32.32 21.22 -11.06
N GLU A 563 -31.29 21.98 -10.64
CA GLU A 563 -30.38 22.70 -11.54
C GLU A 563 -29.65 21.73 -12.48
N LEU A 564 -29.13 20.61 -11.95
CA LEU A 564 -28.49 19.56 -12.73
C LEU A 564 -29.42 18.90 -13.75
N ALA A 565 -30.66 18.61 -13.36
CA ALA A 565 -31.65 18.07 -14.28
C ALA A 565 -31.97 19.05 -15.42
N LYS A 566 -32.08 20.34 -15.09
CA LYS A 566 -32.31 21.41 -16.07
C LYS A 566 -31.12 21.58 -17.01
N ALA A 567 -29.89 21.55 -16.48
CA ALA A 567 -28.66 21.63 -17.25
C ALA A 567 -28.55 20.47 -18.25
N LEU A 568 -28.81 19.22 -17.81
CA LEU A 568 -28.83 18.06 -18.69
C LEU A 568 -29.88 18.19 -19.80
N ALA A 569 -31.11 18.58 -19.46
CA ALA A 569 -32.18 18.76 -20.44
C ALA A 569 -31.82 19.82 -21.50
N GLN A 570 -31.29 20.95 -21.06
CA GLN A 570 -30.86 22.03 -21.97
C GLN A 570 -29.69 21.59 -22.86
N CYS A 571 -28.68 20.96 -22.27
CA CYS A 571 -27.52 20.46 -23.01
C CYS A 571 -27.89 19.38 -24.04
N THR A 572 -28.92 18.58 -23.76
CA THR A 572 -29.47 17.60 -24.70
C THR A 572 -30.13 18.29 -25.91
N ILE A 573 -30.86 19.39 -25.67
CA ILE A 573 -31.49 20.20 -26.74
C ILE A 573 -30.40 20.89 -27.57
N ASP A 574 -29.42 21.48 -26.92
CA ASP A 574 -28.36 22.26 -27.57
C ASP A 574 -27.29 21.37 -28.22
N LYS A 575 -27.28 20.07 -27.91
CA LYS A 575 -26.29 19.08 -28.35
C LYS A 575 -24.86 19.42 -27.92
N GLY A 576 -24.72 19.90 -26.69
CA GLY A 576 -23.44 20.29 -26.08
C GLY A 576 -23.49 21.67 -25.44
N PHE A 577 -22.33 22.29 -25.27
CA PHE A 577 -22.21 23.62 -24.65
C PHE A 577 -21.20 24.50 -25.38
N LYS A 578 -21.27 25.82 -25.17
CA LYS A 578 -20.27 26.75 -25.69
C LYS A 578 -19.17 26.98 -24.67
N ASP A 579 -17.92 26.83 -25.08
CA ASP A 579 -16.77 27.15 -24.24
C ASP A 579 -16.61 28.66 -24.03
N ALA A 580 -15.58 29.07 -23.28
CA ALA A 580 -15.30 30.47 -22.98
C ALA A 580 -15.01 31.31 -24.24
N ALA A 581 -14.57 30.70 -25.34
CA ALA A 581 -14.35 31.35 -26.63
C ALA A 581 -15.62 31.38 -27.51
N GLY A 582 -16.73 30.81 -27.02
CA GLY A 582 -17.99 30.69 -27.74
C GLY A 582 -18.04 29.53 -28.75
N ALA A 583 -17.00 28.69 -28.80
CA ALA A 583 -16.95 27.52 -29.66
C ALA A 583 -17.81 26.39 -29.07
N MET A 584 -18.52 25.67 -29.94
CA MET A 584 -19.41 24.60 -29.54
C MET A 584 -18.62 23.32 -29.26
N ILE A 585 -18.68 22.82 -28.03
CA ILE A 585 -18.20 21.50 -27.64
C ILE A 585 -19.39 20.53 -27.70
N PRO A 586 -19.46 19.62 -28.70
CA PRO A 586 -20.63 18.81 -28.92
C PRO A 586 -20.79 17.73 -27.83
N TYR A 587 -22.04 17.41 -27.49
CA TYR A 587 -22.40 16.24 -26.68
C TYR A 587 -23.34 15.33 -27.46
N THR A 588 -23.09 14.03 -27.38
CA THR A 588 -24.01 12.99 -27.88
C THR A 588 -24.45 12.12 -26.72
N PHE A 589 -25.73 12.17 -26.35
CA PHE A 589 -26.28 11.40 -25.24
C PHE A 589 -26.75 10.02 -25.69
N ASN A 590 -26.31 8.99 -24.97
CA ASN A 590 -26.64 7.60 -25.20
C ASN A 590 -27.69 7.12 -24.18
N ALA A 591 -28.50 6.15 -24.56
CA ALA A 591 -29.43 5.52 -23.62
C ALA A 591 -28.67 4.75 -22.54
N LEU A 592 -29.20 4.76 -21.32
CA LEU A 592 -28.78 3.87 -20.26
C LEU A 592 -29.54 2.54 -20.38
N PRO A 593 -28.90 1.39 -20.06
CA PRO A 593 -29.62 0.13 -19.91
C PRO A 593 -30.56 0.20 -18.70
N THR A 594 -31.30 -0.88 -18.44
CA THR A 594 -32.19 -0.97 -17.28
C THR A 594 -31.44 -0.62 -15.99
N ILE A 595 -31.91 0.42 -15.31
CA ILE A 595 -31.32 0.88 -14.05
C ILE A 595 -31.57 -0.17 -12.96
N PRO A 596 -30.54 -0.66 -12.25
CA PRO A 596 -30.70 -1.68 -11.23
C PRO A 596 -31.51 -1.17 -10.04
N THR A 597 -32.09 -2.09 -9.27
CA THR A 597 -32.64 -1.76 -7.94
C THR A 597 -31.51 -1.39 -6.98
N GLY A 598 -31.75 -0.45 -6.07
CA GLY A 598 -30.79 -0.08 -5.01
C GLY A 598 -30.19 1.32 -5.15
N VAL A 599 -30.21 1.90 -6.35
CA VAL A 599 -29.98 3.35 -6.53
C VAL A 599 -31.13 4.17 -5.91
N VAL A 600 -30.88 5.45 -5.64
CA VAL A 600 -31.90 6.35 -5.08
C VAL A 600 -33.10 6.55 -6.03
N ALA A 601 -34.21 7.06 -5.52
CA ALA A 601 -35.42 7.32 -6.30
C ALA A 601 -35.15 8.26 -7.49
N GLU A 602 -35.96 8.14 -8.55
CA GLU A 602 -35.75 8.88 -9.81
C GLU A 602 -35.83 10.40 -9.64
N ASP A 603 -36.67 10.88 -8.73
CA ASP A 603 -36.78 12.29 -8.35
C ASP A 603 -35.57 12.81 -7.57
N SER A 604 -34.67 11.92 -7.13
CA SER A 604 -33.50 12.21 -6.30
C SER A 604 -32.17 11.88 -7.00
N ARG A 605 -32.18 11.66 -8.32
CA ARG A 605 -30.98 11.37 -9.12
C ARG A 605 -31.00 12.03 -10.50
N VAL A 606 -29.82 12.13 -11.10
CA VAL A 606 -29.62 12.46 -12.52
C VAL A 606 -28.51 11.57 -13.04
N PHE A 607 -28.76 10.79 -14.10
CA PHE A 607 -27.76 9.88 -14.68
C PHE A 607 -27.48 10.25 -16.13
N VAL A 608 -26.21 10.16 -16.53
CA VAL A 608 -25.70 10.58 -17.83
C VAL A 608 -24.85 9.47 -18.42
N ASN A 609 -25.08 9.18 -19.71
CA ASN A 609 -24.18 8.41 -20.57
C ASN A 609 -24.02 9.24 -21.84
N ALA A 610 -22.83 9.76 -22.11
CA ALA A 610 -22.63 10.68 -23.23
C ALA A 610 -21.20 10.62 -23.79
N GLN A 611 -21.07 10.94 -25.07
CA GLN A 611 -19.81 11.35 -25.66
C GLN A 611 -19.69 12.88 -25.60
N ILE A 612 -18.52 13.35 -25.19
CA ILE A 612 -18.10 14.75 -25.21
C ILE A 612 -17.11 14.91 -26.36
N ASP A 613 -17.31 15.93 -27.18
CA ASP A 613 -16.47 16.27 -28.33
C ASP A 613 -16.30 15.14 -29.36
N SER A 614 -15.36 15.29 -30.29
CA SER A 614 -15.02 14.35 -31.35
C SER A 614 -13.51 14.36 -31.63
N GLY A 615 -13.04 13.35 -32.37
CA GLY A 615 -11.65 13.18 -32.74
C GLY A 615 -10.70 13.09 -31.53
N PRO A 616 -9.54 13.76 -31.57
CA PRO A 616 -8.57 13.73 -30.46
C PRO A 616 -9.07 14.29 -29.12
N GLY A 617 -10.11 15.12 -29.15
CA GLY A 617 -10.73 15.70 -27.94
C GLY A 617 -11.79 14.80 -27.31
N ALA A 618 -12.19 13.72 -27.99
CA ALA A 618 -13.34 12.91 -27.63
C ALA A 618 -13.19 12.20 -26.28
N ARG A 619 -14.27 12.19 -25.52
CA ARG A 619 -14.36 11.50 -24.22
C ARG A 619 -15.70 10.81 -24.09
N GLN A 620 -15.73 9.60 -23.53
CA GLN A 620 -16.98 9.01 -23.05
C GLN A 620 -17.15 9.32 -21.58
N LEU A 621 -18.36 9.70 -21.16
CA LEU A 621 -18.74 10.03 -19.80
C LEU A 621 -19.88 9.13 -19.33
N LEU A 622 -19.69 8.47 -18.19
CA LEU A 622 -20.77 8.07 -17.31
C LEU A 622 -20.76 8.98 -16.08
N GLY A 623 -21.88 9.66 -15.82
CA GLY A 623 -22.07 10.52 -14.66
C GLY A 623 -23.29 10.08 -13.87
N PHE A 624 -23.11 9.62 -12.64
CA PHE A 624 -24.21 9.17 -11.78
C PHE A 624 -24.32 10.06 -10.53
N TYR A 625 -25.32 10.94 -10.52
CA TYR A 625 -25.54 11.93 -9.48
C TYR A 625 -26.72 11.50 -8.62
N GLN A 626 -26.51 11.36 -7.31
CA GLN A 626 -27.52 10.85 -6.37
C GLN A 626 -27.58 11.71 -5.12
N PHE A 627 -28.80 12.00 -4.66
CA PHE A 627 -29.05 12.90 -3.53
C PHE A 627 -29.88 12.18 -2.46
N THR A 628 -29.55 12.38 -1.19
CA THR A 628 -30.36 11.93 -0.05
C THR A 628 -30.17 12.91 1.10
N GLY A 629 -31.27 13.44 1.63
CA GLY A 629 -31.21 14.51 2.62
C GLY A 629 -30.45 15.73 2.06
N ALA A 630 -29.47 16.22 2.82
CA ALA A 630 -28.62 17.35 2.43
C ALA A 630 -27.31 16.91 1.74
N THR A 631 -27.18 15.63 1.38
CA THR A 631 -25.93 15.07 0.88
C THR A 631 -26.08 14.56 -0.56
N PHE A 632 -25.05 14.82 -1.34
CA PHE A 632 -24.87 14.40 -2.72
C PHE A 632 -23.72 13.42 -2.83
N THR A 633 -23.85 12.42 -3.70
CA THR A 633 -22.73 11.65 -4.22
C THR A 633 -22.76 11.63 -5.75
N GLY A 634 -21.62 11.93 -6.37
CA GLY A 634 -21.37 11.82 -7.80
C GLY A 634 -20.40 10.68 -8.06
N LEU A 635 -20.66 9.87 -9.09
CA LEU A 635 -19.71 8.93 -9.67
C LEU A 635 -19.43 9.34 -11.12
N TYR A 636 -18.16 9.57 -11.43
CA TYR A 636 -17.67 10.00 -12.73
C TYR A 636 -16.73 8.96 -13.30
N VAL A 637 -17.08 8.42 -14.47
CA VAL A 637 -16.25 7.47 -15.23
C VAL A 637 -16.05 8.04 -16.62
N MET A 638 -14.80 8.38 -16.94
CA MET A 638 -14.46 9.01 -18.20
C MET A 638 -13.28 8.31 -18.88
N THR A 639 -13.40 8.07 -20.19
CA THR A 639 -12.31 7.56 -21.04
C THR A 639 -11.97 8.58 -22.12
N SER A 640 -10.72 8.63 -22.57
CA SER A 640 -10.28 9.45 -23.72
C SER A 640 -10.45 8.65 -25.01
N SER A 641 -11.69 8.46 -25.45
CA SER A 641 -12.03 7.66 -26.62
C SER A 641 -13.35 8.09 -27.26
N GLU A 642 -13.48 7.90 -28.57
CA GLU A 642 -14.76 7.95 -29.29
C GLU A 642 -15.56 6.65 -29.16
N THR A 643 -14.96 5.57 -28.65
CA THR A 643 -15.64 4.28 -28.51
C THR A 643 -16.57 4.31 -27.29
N PRO A 644 -17.90 4.19 -27.45
CA PRO A 644 -18.84 4.20 -26.33
C PRO A 644 -18.60 3.06 -25.36
N PHE A 645 -19.01 3.27 -24.09
CA PHE A 645 -19.08 2.17 -23.13
C PHE A 645 -20.02 1.08 -23.64
N THR A 646 -19.56 -0.16 -23.60
CA THR A 646 -20.39 -1.33 -23.86
C THR A 646 -21.51 -1.44 -22.82
N GLU A 647 -22.61 -2.12 -23.16
CA GLU A 647 -23.74 -2.29 -22.23
C GLU A 647 -23.32 -2.94 -20.90
N ASP A 648 -22.38 -3.90 -20.95
CA ASP A 648 -21.84 -4.56 -19.75
C ASP A 648 -20.99 -3.62 -18.90
N GLN A 649 -20.18 -2.76 -19.51
CA GLN A 649 -19.45 -1.70 -18.79
C GLN A 649 -20.43 -0.76 -18.08
N VAL A 650 -21.49 -0.30 -18.76
CA VAL A 650 -22.49 0.58 -18.15
C VAL A 650 -23.21 -0.10 -16.98
N LYS A 651 -23.59 -1.38 -17.13
CA LYS A 651 -24.20 -2.17 -16.04
C LYS A 651 -23.28 -2.31 -14.83
N ARG A 652 -21.98 -2.54 -15.04
CA ARG A 652 -21.01 -2.63 -13.93
C ARG A 652 -20.94 -1.32 -13.15
N TRP A 653 -20.83 -0.18 -13.83
CA TRP A 653 -20.79 1.12 -13.16
C TRP A 653 -22.11 1.54 -12.53
N LEU A 654 -23.26 1.11 -13.09
CA LEU A 654 -24.56 1.25 -12.43
C LEU A 654 -24.65 0.45 -11.11
N ASN A 655 -24.02 -0.73 -11.03
CA ASN A 655 -23.95 -1.47 -9.77
C ASN A 655 -23.06 -0.75 -8.74
N VAL A 656 -21.98 -0.10 -9.18
CA VAL A 656 -21.16 0.77 -8.31
C VAL A 656 -21.98 1.99 -7.87
N ALA A 657 -22.81 2.58 -8.74
CA ALA A 657 -23.72 3.65 -8.34
C ALA A 657 -24.74 3.18 -7.29
N ALA A 658 -25.25 1.95 -7.38
CA ALA A 658 -26.12 1.36 -6.35
C ALA A 658 -25.39 1.20 -5.00
N LEU A 659 -24.11 0.81 -5.01
CA LEU A 659 -23.28 0.79 -3.82
C LEU A 659 -23.13 2.20 -3.20
N MET A 660 -22.87 3.22 -4.01
CA MET A 660 -22.79 4.60 -3.52
C MET A 660 -24.12 5.06 -2.91
N ALA A 661 -25.26 4.68 -3.53
CA ALA A 661 -26.58 4.97 -3.01
C ALA A 661 -26.85 4.30 -1.65
N ALA A 662 -26.39 3.06 -1.48
CA ALA A 662 -26.53 2.32 -0.21
C ALA A 662 -25.76 3.04 0.92
N ARG A 663 -24.52 3.46 0.65
CA ARG A 663 -23.69 4.26 1.57
C ARG A 663 -24.37 5.59 1.92
N LEU A 664 -24.85 6.30 0.90
CA LEU A 664 -25.55 7.57 1.06
C LEU A 664 -26.82 7.43 1.92
N SER A 665 -27.52 6.31 1.81
CA SER A 665 -28.74 6.02 2.58
C SER A 665 -28.49 5.46 3.99
N GLY A 666 -27.22 5.27 4.39
CA GLY A 666 -26.86 4.60 5.66
C GLY A 666 -27.31 3.14 5.72
N LYS A 667 -27.59 2.51 4.57
CA LYS A 667 -27.91 1.08 4.49
C LYS A 667 -26.58 0.32 4.45
N SER A 668 -26.51 -0.82 5.16
CA SER A 668 -25.38 -1.73 4.99
C SER A 668 -25.32 -2.15 3.52
N ALA A 669 -24.21 -1.81 2.86
CA ALA A 669 -23.91 -2.20 1.48
C ALA A 669 -23.70 -3.70 1.34
#